data_AF-A0AAV7JLT3-F1
#
_entry.id   AF-A0AAV7JLT3-F1
#
_cell.length_a   1.000
_cell.length_b   1.000
_cell.length_c   1.000
_cell.angle_alpha   90.00
_cell.angle_beta   90.00
_cell.angle_gamma   90.00
#
_symmetry.space_group_name_H-M   'P 1'
#
loop_
_entity.id
_entity.type
_entity.pdbx_description
1 polymer ?
#
loop_
_entity_poly.entity_id
_entity_poly.type
_entity_poly.pdbx_seq_one_letter_code
_entity_poly.pdbx_strand_id
1 'polypeptide(L)'
;MRLLSVICLSIALQVCMSDIYLHNPRGSNNRLDENSRNRNNARRLFDSQNNDRGGYNVGGMYYYVGSTLSVEWTNQHSCNDPNNHCNIVLQYTCGDNVRDGATTRTIPDYPLECINDNCNRDLTYGMNENFDYYTLCRLRQRNQGLFTADQRVSNTATRTRQNNNGQRYGYECAEERDYYPYWSPAPWIDIVIMTSRPEMCDYYKNNSFNVNPLYYCSVSSEYIRDHLRDSGLIPITQEECEQELEEGVVGRWVEAIPLTNTAPDCIEALWSRDNHLGNGRIYPGYPNYYNWTIPPTLLDEHCVLRIRYNISTGDYEDWDGVNAGNNTRRNPLGLDVWSRFDLTSEQAEERGYVFENNPEVEIFDEFTEESGSNDFKLRLAINTAQFGRTFQDRSHVFSVRAPPEDIDCLDGNIYNLNVRGKRGNIVQVYPGVEYDFVPNRLFMAVGSCVHIQWTGSNTNPGNNDGQGLRGTDRSNMVLLGLGQNENLAKSSAPVGFGEIYGVLSSSYPQSIQTSQMLNASTVTADNLATLMNNQLRGEMSELDDAGTYYDLGIRKVTDPGIYNYMCTRNNNFSNRSQKGTLLISAQYIITSVLGILGGTIQVNDAQLNVASDVFDDSRQISLTIWPDDLANEMLSTPSSLSISSFVELSGISDGSGNDDMNISLDLTLNRASSSSTAAIYIANSGTGFVFRQIDGNFDGTTATVSANRDGVYAVYLLEAPVIVGTIVGVLLLMMLIPMVYMVVYFAIYPSKFKCLVAKAKAKCNNTTRSFAKKV
;
A
#
# COMPACT_ATOMS: atom_id res chain seq x y z
N MET A 1 0.91 -44.86 -30.40
CA MET A 1 0.92 -44.44 -28.98
C MET A 1 2.07 -43.49 -28.61
N ARG A 2 3.28 -43.57 -29.20
CA ARG A 2 4.40 -42.66 -28.86
C ARG A 2 4.27 -41.20 -29.33
N LEU A 3 3.36 -40.88 -30.26
CA LEU A 3 3.14 -39.51 -30.75
C LEU A 3 2.12 -38.71 -29.90
N LEU A 4 1.19 -39.39 -29.20
CA LEU A 4 0.23 -38.71 -28.32
C LEU A 4 0.86 -38.30 -26.98
N SER A 5 1.84 -39.04 -26.48
CA SER A 5 2.52 -38.72 -25.22
C SER A 5 3.36 -37.45 -25.29
N VAL A 6 3.86 -37.06 -26.47
CA VAL A 6 4.65 -35.83 -26.67
C VAL A 6 3.74 -34.59 -26.78
N ILE A 7 2.51 -34.76 -27.28
CA ILE A 7 1.52 -33.67 -27.40
C ILE A 7 0.85 -33.40 -26.06
N CYS A 8 0.63 -34.41 -25.21
CA CYS A 8 0.10 -34.17 -23.86
C CYS A 8 1.13 -33.54 -22.90
N LEU A 9 2.44 -33.76 -23.10
CA LEU A 9 3.48 -33.17 -22.24
C LEU A 9 3.75 -31.68 -22.56
N SER A 10 3.41 -31.22 -23.77
CA SER A 10 3.56 -29.81 -24.18
C SER A 10 2.34 -28.94 -23.81
N ILE A 11 1.22 -29.54 -23.40
CA ILE A 11 0.01 -28.83 -22.96
C ILE A 11 0.02 -28.53 -21.45
N ALA A 12 0.95 -29.11 -20.68
CA ALA A 12 1.08 -28.89 -19.24
C ALA A 12 2.11 -27.81 -18.83
N LEU A 13 2.68 -27.07 -19.79
CA LEU A 13 3.45 -25.84 -19.49
C LEU A 13 2.50 -24.64 -19.47
N GLN A 14 1.46 -24.69 -18.64
CA GLN A 14 0.82 -23.45 -18.20
C GLN A 14 1.80 -22.78 -17.24
N VAL A 15 2.66 -21.91 -17.78
CA VAL A 15 3.33 -20.90 -16.97
C VAL A 15 2.20 -20.12 -16.28
N CYS A 16 2.04 -20.27 -14.97
CA CYS A 16 1.18 -19.37 -14.24
C CYS A 16 1.79 -17.98 -14.41
N MET A 17 1.10 -17.16 -15.20
CA MET A 17 1.39 -15.75 -15.40
C MET A 17 0.35 -15.02 -14.57
N SER A 18 0.57 -14.74 -13.29
CA SER A 18 -0.35 -13.89 -12.53
C SER A 18 0.12 -13.69 -11.10
N ASP A 19 0.97 -12.70 -10.79
CA ASP A 19 1.55 -12.70 -9.45
C ASP A 19 1.57 -11.34 -8.75
N ILE A 20 1.55 -10.20 -9.47
CA ILE A 20 1.24 -8.89 -8.86
C ILE A 20 0.54 -7.90 -9.81
N TYR A 21 -0.56 -7.28 -9.39
CA TYR A 21 -1.32 -6.29 -10.17
C TYR A 21 -1.45 -4.97 -9.42
N LEU A 22 -1.02 -3.88 -10.05
CA LEU A 22 -1.12 -2.55 -9.47
C LEU A 22 -2.50 -1.94 -9.74
N HIS A 23 -3.20 -1.49 -8.70
CA HIS A 23 -4.56 -0.97 -8.78
C HIS A 23 -4.63 0.55 -8.65
N ASN A 24 -3.82 1.15 -7.77
CA ASN A 24 -3.69 2.60 -7.62
C ASN A 24 -2.23 2.97 -7.35
N PRO A 25 -1.61 3.94 -8.07
CA PRO A 25 -2.10 4.48 -9.34
C PRO A 25 -2.32 3.36 -10.36
N ARG A 26 -3.10 3.60 -11.42
CA ARG A 26 -3.54 2.52 -12.32
C ARG A 26 -2.38 1.79 -12.99
N GLY A 27 -2.24 0.49 -12.72
CA GLY A 27 -1.31 -0.42 -13.40
C GLY A 27 -1.65 -0.59 -14.88
N SER A 28 -0.65 -0.42 -15.74
CA SER A 28 -0.80 -0.54 -17.19
C SER A 28 -0.69 -1.99 -17.65
N ASN A 29 0.16 -2.81 -17.04
CA ASN A 29 0.49 -4.16 -17.49
C ASN A 29 0.82 -4.23 -19.00
N ASN A 30 1.58 -3.25 -19.51
CA ASN A 30 1.88 -3.01 -20.94
C ASN A 30 0.69 -2.57 -21.83
N ARG A 31 -0.51 -2.37 -21.30
CA ARG A 31 -1.67 -1.92 -22.10
C ARG A 31 -1.54 -0.47 -22.52
N LEU A 32 -2.16 -0.15 -23.65
CA LEU A 32 -2.35 1.21 -24.14
C LEU A 32 -3.64 1.29 -24.95
N ASP A 33 -4.68 1.88 -24.37
CA ASP A 33 -5.96 2.26 -25.01
C ASP A 33 -6.53 1.22 -25.99
N GLU A 34 -6.45 -0.06 -25.62
CA GLU A 34 -6.76 -1.18 -26.50
C GLU A 34 -8.08 -1.88 -26.14
N ASN A 35 -8.81 -2.33 -27.17
CA ASN A 35 -10.16 -2.89 -27.06
C ASN A 35 -10.25 -4.40 -26.78
N SER A 36 -9.11 -5.08 -26.83
CA SER A 36 -8.98 -6.50 -26.50
C SER A 36 -9.02 -6.73 -25.00
N ARG A 37 -9.46 -7.93 -24.58
CA ARG A 37 -9.39 -8.35 -23.17
C ARG A 37 -7.94 -8.54 -22.69
N ASN A 38 -7.13 -9.13 -23.55
CA ASN A 38 -5.70 -9.30 -23.37
C ASN A 38 -4.98 -8.03 -23.84
N ARG A 39 -3.80 -7.74 -23.28
CA ARG A 39 -2.87 -6.76 -23.83
C ARG A 39 -2.44 -7.18 -25.24
N ASN A 40 -2.25 -6.23 -26.13
CA ASN A 40 -1.90 -6.49 -27.52
C ASN A 40 -0.42 -6.90 -27.69
N ASN A 41 0.43 -6.44 -26.77
CA ASN A 41 1.86 -6.71 -26.82
C ASN A 41 2.46 -6.77 -25.41
N ALA A 42 2.80 -7.97 -24.96
CA ALA A 42 3.48 -8.17 -23.66
C ALA A 42 4.91 -7.60 -23.61
N ARG A 43 5.48 -7.20 -24.75
CA ARG A 43 6.87 -6.71 -24.89
C ARG A 43 6.96 -5.21 -25.05
N ARG A 44 5.89 -4.48 -24.78
CA ARG A 44 5.78 -3.05 -25.10
C ARG A 44 6.78 -2.20 -24.30
N LEU A 45 6.74 -2.32 -22.97
CA LEU A 45 7.50 -1.51 -22.03
C LEU A 45 8.40 -2.36 -21.13
N PHE A 46 7.88 -3.44 -20.55
CA PHE A 46 8.57 -4.23 -19.53
C PHE A 46 8.05 -5.68 -19.48
N ASP A 47 8.84 -6.59 -18.92
CA ASP A 47 8.41 -7.97 -18.68
C ASP A 47 7.68 -8.07 -17.34
N SER A 48 6.36 -7.97 -17.41
CA SER A 48 5.49 -8.04 -16.22
C SER A 48 5.50 -9.40 -15.52
N GLN A 49 5.77 -10.47 -16.27
CA GLN A 49 5.45 -11.86 -15.87
C GLN A 49 3.99 -12.11 -15.46
N ASN A 50 3.08 -11.14 -15.69
CA ASN A 50 1.66 -11.20 -15.35
C ASN A 50 0.78 -11.69 -16.50
N ASN A 51 -0.47 -12.03 -16.17
CA ASN A 51 -1.49 -12.40 -17.13
C ASN A 51 -1.76 -11.26 -18.13
N ASP A 52 -1.92 -11.60 -19.40
CA ASP A 52 -2.23 -10.62 -20.44
C ASP A 52 -3.53 -9.82 -20.20
N ARG A 53 -4.47 -10.37 -19.41
CA ARG A 53 -5.76 -9.70 -19.08
C ARG A 53 -5.67 -8.68 -17.95
N GLY A 54 -4.55 -8.63 -17.23
CA GLY A 54 -4.29 -7.66 -16.16
C GLY A 54 -4.13 -6.23 -16.71
N GLY A 55 -4.08 -5.25 -15.80
CA GLY A 55 -3.91 -3.83 -16.12
C GLY A 55 -5.15 -3.13 -16.68
N TYR A 56 -5.04 -1.81 -16.76
CA TYR A 56 -6.06 -0.87 -17.22
C TYR A 56 -5.69 -0.26 -18.57
N ASN A 57 -6.68 0.23 -19.32
CA ASN A 57 -6.43 0.74 -20.67
C ASN A 57 -5.73 2.09 -20.68
N VAL A 58 -6.08 2.93 -19.71
CA VAL A 58 -5.58 4.29 -19.54
C VAL A 58 -5.55 4.61 -18.05
N GLY A 59 -4.63 5.48 -17.65
CA GLY A 59 -4.43 5.82 -16.24
C GLY A 59 -3.70 7.14 -15.98
N GLY A 60 -3.50 7.98 -17.00
CA GLY A 60 -2.82 9.27 -16.84
C GLY A 60 -3.57 10.20 -15.90
N MET A 61 -2.92 10.59 -14.80
CA MET A 61 -3.42 11.48 -13.74
C MET A 61 -2.26 12.37 -13.27
N TYR A 62 -2.52 13.29 -12.35
CA TYR A 62 -1.45 14.06 -11.72
C TYR A 62 -1.63 14.12 -10.21
N TYR A 63 -0.55 14.23 -9.45
CA TYR A 63 -0.59 14.31 -8.00
C TYR A 63 0.18 15.53 -7.50
N TYR A 64 -0.04 15.91 -6.26
CA TYR A 64 0.65 17.05 -5.65
C TYR A 64 1.81 16.58 -4.78
N VAL A 65 2.93 17.31 -4.81
CA VAL A 65 3.99 17.12 -3.80
C VAL A 65 3.42 17.26 -2.39
N GLY A 66 3.88 16.41 -1.47
CA GLY A 66 3.37 16.33 -0.09
C GLY A 66 2.02 15.63 0.07
N SER A 67 1.29 15.33 -1.02
CA SER A 67 0.04 14.57 -0.92
C SER A 67 0.28 13.09 -0.66
N THR A 68 -0.65 12.44 0.02
CA THR A 68 -0.62 10.99 0.30
C THR A 68 -1.40 10.24 -0.78
N LEU A 69 -0.73 9.30 -1.44
CA LEU A 69 -1.30 8.37 -2.43
C LEU A 69 -1.36 6.96 -1.84
N SER A 70 -2.55 6.40 -1.68
CA SER A 70 -2.73 5.01 -1.26
C SER A 70 -2.39 4.07 -2.42
N VAL A 71 -1.14 3.58 -2.46
CA VAL A 71 -0.66 2.63 -3.46
C VAL A 71 -1.23 1.27 -3.15
N GLU A 72 -2.08 0.73 -4.02
CA GLU A 72 -2.84 -0.49 -3.77
C GLU A 72 -2.54 -1.54 -4.84
N TRP A 73 -2.43 -2.81 -4.43
CA TRP A 73 -2.17 -3.93 -5.32
C TRP A 73 -2.86 -5.21 -4.87
N THR A 74 -2.86 -6.20 -5.75
CA THR A 74 -3.16 -7.59 -5.39
C THR A 74 -1.99 -8.49 -5.83
N ASN A 75 -1.69 -9.53 -5.07
CA ASN A 75 -0.66 -10.50 -5.40
C ASN A 75 -1.19 -11.94 -5.25
N GLN A 76 -0.94 -12.82 -6.20
CA GLN A 76 -1.56 -14.15 -6.19
C GLN A 76 -0.85 -15.13 -5.25
N HIS A 77 0.47 -15.10 -5.21
CA HIS A 77 1.26 -15.84 -4.22
C HIS A 77 1.20 -15.17 -2.85
N SER A 78 1.46 -15.93 -1.80
CA SER A 78 1.55 -15.42 -0.44
C SER A 78 2.78 -14.55 -0.22
N CYS A 79 2.69 -13.71 0.80
CA CYS A 79 3.80 -12.89 1.26
C CYS A 79 3.74 -12.83 2.78
N ASN A 80 4.90 -12.91 3.43
CA ASN A 80 5.04 -13.09 4.87
C ASN A 80 4.28 -14.33 5.39
N ASP A 81 4.29 -15.42 4.63
CA ASP A 81 3.61 -16.68 4.93
C ASP A 81 4.64 -17.82 4.95
N PRO A 82 4.47 -18.87 5.78
CA PRO A 82 5.44 -19.98 5.86
C PRO A 82 5.77 -20.64 4.51
N ASN A 83 4.88 -20.52 3.51
CA ASN A 83 5.10 -21.09 2.20
C ASN A 83 6.12 -20.33 1.33
N ASN A 84 6.27 -19.01 1.52
CA ASN A 84 7.10 -18.17 0.65
C ASN A 84 7.75 -17.01 1.40
N HIS A 85 9.02 -16.73 1.09
CA HIS A 85 9.63 -15.45 1.42
C HIS A 85 9.38 -14.45 0.28
N CYS A 86 9.26 -13.18 0.63
CA CYS A 86 8.90 -12.14 -0.32
C CYS A 86 9.54 -10.78 -0.02
N ASN A 87 9.74 -10.02 -1.09
CA ASN A 87 9.96 -8.59 -1.07
C ASN A 87 9.00 -7.90 -2.04
N ILE A 88 8.17 -7.00 -1.53
CA ILE A 88 7.37 -6.06 -2.34
C ILE A 88 8.08 -4.72 -2.31
N VAL A 89 8.60 -4.28 -3.46
CA VAL A 89 9.38 -3.04 -3.59
C VAL A 89 8.58 -2.04 -4.42
N LEU A 90 8.33 -0.85 -3.85
CA LEU A 90 7.76 0.27 -4.58
C LEU A 90 8.87 1.22 -5.02
N GLN A 91 8.84 1.58 -6.29
CA GLN A 91 9.86 2.42 -6.92
C GLN A 91 9.20 3.41 -7.87
N TYR A 92 9.89 4.51 -8.17
CA TYR A 92 9.48 5.40 -9.24
C TYR A 92 10.67 5.88 -10.06
N THR A 93 10.39 6.35 -11.27
CA THR A 93 11.35 7.10 -12.07
C THR A 93 10.60 8.21 -12.80
N CYS A 94 11.30 9.33 -13.03
CA CYS A 94 10.75 10.47 -13.77
C CYS A 94 11.78 11.03 -14.75
N GLY A 95 11.29 11.74 -15.76
CA GLY A 95 12.12 12.55 -16.66
C GLY A 95 11.53 12.65 -18.06
N ASP A 96 12.07 13.57 -18.86
CA ASP A 96 11.58 13.94 -20.21
C ASP A 96 11.31 12.78 -21.18
N ASN A 97 12.00 11.66 -20.95
CA ASN A 97 11.94 10.47 -21.78
C ASN A 97 10.81 9.50 -21.38
N VAL A 98 10.31 9.56 -20.15
CA VAL A 98 9.30 8.65 -19.61
C VAL A 98 7.94 8.94 -20.26
N ARG A 99 7.35 7.94 -20.91
CA ARG A 99 6.10 8.11 -21.68
C ARG A 99 5.36 6.80 -21.91
N ASP A 100 4.05 6.89 -22.01
CA ASP A 100 3.20 5.80 -22.50
C ASP A 100 3.28 5.65 -24.02
N GLY A 101 3.61 6.69 -24.79
CA GLY A 101 3.62 6.64 -26.25
C GLY A 101 2.24 6.48 -26.89
N ALA A 102 2.20 6.38 -28.22
CA ALA A 102 0.98 6.36 -29.03
C ALA A 102 0.68 5.00 -29.70
N THR A 103 1.54 3.98 -29.50
CA THR A 103 1.38 2.66 -30.10
C THR A 103 1.60 1.52 -29.12
N THR A 104 0.96 0.37 -29.40
CA THR A 104 1.19 -0.89 -28.69
C THR A 104 2.47 -1.61 -29.13
N ARG A 105 3.13 -1.16 -30.21
CA ARG A 105 4.38 -1.74 -30.69
C ARG A 105 5.53 -1.50 -29.71
N THR A 106 6.46 -2.46 -29.66
CA THR A 106 7.73 -2.30 -28.93
C THR A 106 8.61 -1.29 -29.65
N ILE A 107 9.26 -0.40 -28.90
CA ILE A 107 10.24 0.56 -29.42
C ILE A 107 11.37 -0.15 -30.20
N PRO A 108 11.86 0.38 -31.34
CA PRO A 108 12.91 -0.26 -32.13
C PRO A 108 14.23 -0.47 -31.37
N ASP A 109 15.07 -1.40 -31.84
CA ASP A 109 16.38 -1.70 -31.21
C ASP A 109 17.55 -0.95 -31.84
N TYR A 110 17.30 -0.33 -33.00
CA TYR A 110 18.29 0.40 -33.75
C TYR A 110 17.81 1.83 -33.98
N PRO A 111 18.64 2.85 -33.69
CA PRO A 111 18.24 4.25 -33.85
C PRO A 111 17.72 4.58 -35.26
N LEU A 112 18.29 3.99 -36.30
CA LEU A 112 17.89 4.17 -37.71
C LEU A 112 16.44 3.76 -38.03
N GLU A 113 15.79 2.99 -37.15
CA GLU A 113 14.38 2.59 -37.28
C GLU A 113 13.41 3.56 -36.58
N CYS A 114 13.96 4.53 -35.84
CA CYS A 114 13.23 5.55 -35.11
C CYS A 114 13.24 6.88 -35.87
N ILE A 115 12.27 7.75 -35.57
CA ILE A 115 12.21 9.09 -36.17
C ILE A 115 13.51 9.86 -35.92
N ASN A 116 14.08 10.45 -36.98
CA ASN A 116 15.33 11.22 -36.95
C ASN A 116 16.52 10.43 -36.36
N ASP A 117 16.56 9.12 -36.59
CA ASP A 117 17.61 8.23 -36.10
C ASP A 117 17.79 8.27 -34.57
N ASN A 118 16.71 8.53 -33.82
CA ASN A 118 16.77 8.72 -32.37
C ASN A 118 15.54 8.16 -31.64
N CYS A 119 15.70 6.98 -31.04
CA CYS A 119 14.61 6.33 -30.30
C CYS A 119 14.24 7.04 -29.00
N ASN A 120 15.16 7.77 -28.35
CA ASN A 120 14.83 8.52 -27.15
C ASN A 120 13.80 9.64 -27.44
N ARG A 121 13.81 10.19 -28.66
CA ARG A 121 12.91 11.28 -29.09
C ARG A 121 11.69 10.83 -29.90
N ASP A 122 11.61 9.55 -30.25
CA ASP A 122 10.46 9.00 -30.96
C ASP A 122 9.28 8.76 -29.99
N LEU A 123 8.41 9.76 -29.90
CA LEU A 123 7.22 9.75 -29.03
C LEU A 123 6.14 8.77 -29.48
N THR A 124 6.30 8.14 -30.65
CA THR A 124 5.38 7.09 -31.12
C THR A 124 5.34 5.93 -30.12
N TYR A 125 6.50 5.57 -29.55
CA TYR A 125 6.66 4.42 -28.69
C TYR A 125 6.67 4.80 -27.21
N GLY A 126 6.15 3.91 -26.37
CA GLY A 126 6.29 4.01 -24.93
C GLY A 126 7.73 3.73 -24.49
N MET A 127 8.16 4.39 -23.42
CA MET A 127 9.53 4.29 -22.89
C MET A 127 9.50 4.61 -21.39
N ASN A 128 10.03 3.73 -20.54
CA ASN A 128 10.19 3.99 -19.10
C ASN A 128 11.68 4.10 -18.75
N GLU A 129 12.51 3.25 -19.35
CA GLU A 129 13.95 3.35 -19.40
C GLU A 129 14.41 3.79 -20.78
N ASN A 130 15.48 4.59 -20.86
CA ASN A 130 15.96 5.14 -22.14
C ASN A 130 16.87 4.16 -22.90
N PHE A 131 17.11 4.47 -24.19
CA PHE A 131 17.93 3.64 -25.08
C PHE A 131 19.37 3.45 -24.57
N ASP A 132 19.95 4.50 -23.98
CA ASP A 132 21.35 4.47 -23.53
C ASP A 132 21.53 3.53 -22.35
N TYR A 133 20.62 3.58 -21.37
CA TYR A 133 20.58 2.65 -20.25
C TYR A 133 20.46 1.19 -20.72
N TYR A 134 19.54 0.91 -21.64
CA TYR A 134 19.36 -0.45 -22.18
C TYR A 134 20.57 -0.93 -22.98
N THR A 135 21.17 -0.04 -23.79
CA THR A 135 22.37 -0.36 -24.55
C THR A 135 23.53 -0.76 -23.63
N LEU A 136 23.72 -0.02 -22.54
CA LEU A 136 24.71 -0.38 -21.52
C LEU A 136 24.37 -1.72 -20.86
N CYS A 137 23.10 -1.99 -20.51
CA CYS A 137 22.70 -3.30 -20.00
C CYS A 137 22.96 -4.44 -21.00
N ARG A 138 22.73 -4.20 -22.29
CA ARG A 138 22.94 -5.20 -23.35
C ARG A 138 24.40 -5.60 -23.48
N LEU A 139 25.31 -4.64 -23.35
CA LEU A 139 26.75 -4.86 -23.41
C LEU A 139 27.33 -5.27 -22.06
N ARG A 140 26.63 -5.07 -20.95
CA ARG A 140 27.16 -5.38 -19.60
C ARG A 140 27.31 -6.87 -19.37
N GLN A 141 28.46 -7.26 -18.83
CA GLN A 141 28.67 -8.60 -18.30
C GLN A 141 27.70 -8.90 -17.16
N ARG A 142 27.10 -10.09 -17.18
CA ARG A 142 26.16 -10.53 -16.15
C ARG A 142 26.86 -10.72 -14.82
N ASN A 143 26.29 -10.18 -13.76
CA ASN A 143 26.64 -10.52 -12.40
C ASN A 143 26.13 -11.93 -12.07
N GLN A 144 27.03 -12.76 -11.54
CA GLN A 144 26.73 -14.16 -11.24
C GLN A 144 26.00 -14.35 -9.90
N GLY A 145 25.55 -13.29 -9.24
CA GLY A 145 24.81 -13.33 -7.98
C GLY A 145 23.39 -13.87 -8.11
N LEU A 146 22.76 -13.83 -9.30
CA LEU A 146 21.44 -14.43 -9.50
C LEU A 146 21.50 -15.95 -9.59
N PHE A 147 20.69 -16.63 -8.79
CA PHE A 147 20.50 -18.08 -8.88
C PHE A 147 19.92 -18.51 -10.23
N THR A 148 20.61 -19.43 -10.88
CA THR A 148 20.27 -19.91 -12.23
C THR A 148 19.61 -21.29 -12.26
N ALA A 149 19.35 -21.90 -11.11
CA ALA A 149 18.78 -23.24 -10.99
C ALA A 149 19.54 -24.27 -11.83
N ASP A 150 18.90 -24.96 -12.77
CA ASP A 150 19.48 -25.93 -13.70
C ASP A 150 19.72 -25.35 -15.11
N GLN A 151 19.50 -24.04 -15.30
CA GLN A 151 19.58 -23.40 -16.60
C GLN A 151 20.97 -22.84 -16.90
N ARG A 152 21.46 -23.06 -18.13
CA ARG A 152 22.65 -22.36 -18.63
C ARG A 152 22.25 -20.99 -19.15
N VAL A 153 22.71 -19.95 -18.48
CA VAL A 153 22.43 -18.55 -18.83
C VAL A 153 23.70 -17.91 -19.39
N SER A 154 23.58 -17.19 -20.50
CA SER A 154 24.70 -16.47 -21.12
C SER A 154 25.19 -15.30 -20.25
N ASN A 155 26.39 -14.81 -20.51
CA ASN A 155 27.11 -13.88 -19.64
C ASN A 155 26.76 -12.39 -19.85
N THR A 156 25.55 -12.06 -20.30
CA THR A 156 25.10 -10.67 -20.54
C THR A 156 23.94 -10.29 -19.62
N ALA A 157 23.90 -9.07 -19.09
CA ALA A 157 22.87 -8.62 -18.13
C ALA A 157 21.43 -8.56 -18.70
N THR A 158 21.25 -8.71 -20.01
CA THR A 158 19.92 -8.91 -20.64
C THR A 158 19.35 -10.31 -20.48
N ARG A 159 20.11 -11.24 -19.88
CA ARG A 159 19.73 -12.64 -19.74
C ARG A 159 19.79 -13.08 -18.29
N THR A 160 18.69 -13.65 -17.83
CA THR A 160 18.52 -14.23 -16.49
C THR A 160 17.89 -15.60 -16.63
N ARG A 161 17.70 -16.33 -15.51
CA ARG A 161 16.94 -17.59 -15.52
C ARG A 161 15.53 -17.40 -16.06
N GLN A 162 14.88 -16.28 -15.76
CA GLN A 162 13.54 -15.99 -16.23
C GLN A 162 13.50 -15.50 -17.69
N ASN A 163 14.57 -14.86 -18.15
CA ASN A 163 14.68 -14.37 -19.53
C ASN A 163 15.90 -14.95 -20.24
N ASN A 164 16.03 -16.28 -20.26
CA ASN A 164 17.26 -16.94 -20.73
C ASN A 164 17.54 -16.66 -22.22
N ASN A 165 16.49 -16.53 -23.03
CA ASN A 165 16.60 -16.21 -24.46
C ASN A 165 17.01 -14.75 -24.73
N GLY A 166 17.05 -13.88 -23.72
CA GLY A 166 17.31 -12.45 -23.89
C GLY A 166 16.21 -11.76 -24.68
N GLN A 167 14.95 -12.18 -24.46
CA GLN A 167 13.81 -11.54 -25.10
C GLN A 167 13.73 -10.08 -24.64
N ARG A 168 13.61 -9.17 -25.59
CA ARG A 168 13.49 -7.74 -25.31
C ARG A 168 12.06 -7.34 -24.95
N TYR A 169 11.94 -6.50 -23.92
CA TYR A 169 10.71 -5.88 -23.43
C TYR A 169 10.96 -4.39 -23.26
N GLY A 170 10.51 -3.57 -24.21
CA GLY A 170 10.93 -2.17 -24.29
C GLY A 170 12.46 -2.03 -24.16
N TYR A 171 12.88 -1.20 -23.22
CA TYR A 171 14.27 -0.97 -22.84
C TYR A 171 14.59 -1.43 -21.40
N GLU A 172 13.83 -2.42 -20.90
CA GLU A 172 14.08 -3.02 -19.60
C GLU A 172 15.37 -3.85 -19.56
N CYS A 173 16.15 -3.70 -18.48
CA CYS A 173 17.27 -4.57 -18.17
C CYS A 173 16.82 -5.77 -17.32
N ALA A 174 16.86 -6.98 -17.88
CA ALA A 174 16.34 -8.17 -17.21
C ALA A 174 17.04 -8.48 -15.87
N GLU A 175 18.35 -8.30 -15.80
CA GLU A 175 19.09 -8.48 -14.54
C GLU A 175 18.72 -7.42 -13.50
N GLU A 176 18.47 -6.16 -13.89
CA GLU A 176 18.03 -5.12 -12.93
C GLU A 176 16.67 -5.46 -12.32
N ARG A 177 15.77 -6.04 -13.11
CA ARG A 177 14.48 -6.52 -12.63
C ARG A 177 14.67 -7.68 -11.63
N ASP A 178 15.47 -8.68 -11.97
CA ASP A 178 15.58 -9.91 -11.17
C ASP A 178 16.51 -9.79 -9.96
N TYR A 179 17.47 -8.86 -9.96
CA TYR A 179 18.46 -8.66 -8.91
C TYR A 179 18.07 -7.45 -8.04
N TYR A 180 17.81 -7.67 -6.75
CA TYR A 180 17.50 -6.60 -5.80
C TYR A 180 18.23 -6.75 -4.45
N PRO A 181 18.82 -5.69 -3.87
CA PRO A 181 19.08 -4.37 -4.49
C PRO A 181 20.00 -4.49 -5.70
N TYR A 182 19.75 -3.70 -6.76
CA TYR A 182 20.56 -3.82 -7.98
C TYR A 182 21.96 -3.24 -7.75
N TRP A 183 22.98 -3.98 -8.19
CA TRP A 183 24.38 -3.71 -7.91
C TRP A 183 25.01 -2.66 -8.86
N SER A 184 24.30 -2.26 -9.93
CA SER A 184 24.75 -1.27 -10.91
C SER A 184 23.77 -0.10 -10.96
N PRO A 185 24.18 1.11 -11.42
CA PRO A 185 23.26 2.25 -11.50
C PRO A 185 22.01 1.95 -12.34
N ALA A 186 20.85 2.33 -11.81
CA ALA A 186 19.54 2.21 -12.45
C ALA A 186 18.72 3.50 -12.26
N PRO A 187 17.75 3.80 -13.13
CA PRO A 187 16.98 5.04 -13.05
C PRO A 187 15.86 5.03 -11.97
N TRP A 188 15.76 3.94 -11.21
CA TRP A 188 14.66 3.70 -10.28
C TRP A 188 15.04 4.14 -8.86
N ILE A 189 14.22 5.02 -8.28
CA ILE A 189 14.32 5.47 -6.89
C ILE A 189 13.45 4.56 -6.04
N ASP A 190 14.04 3.99 -5.00
CA ASP A 190 13.32 3.14 -4.04
C ASP A 190 12.47 4.00 -3.10
N ILE A 191 11.18 3.67 -2.96
CA ILE A 191 10.25 4.29 -2.00
C ILE A 191 10.26 3.49 -0.70
N VAL A 192 9.85 2.23 -0.80
CA VAL A 192 9.72 1.32 0.34
C VAL A 192 10.01 -0.12 -0.08
N ILE A 193 10.70 -0.85 0.81
CA ILE A 193 10.86 -2.29 0.75
C ILE A 193 9.98 -2.90 1.83
N MET A 194 8.94 -3.63 1.43
CA MET A 194 8.12 -4.45 2.32
C MET A 194 8.66 -5.88 2.25
N THR A 195 9.30 -6.36 3.31
CA THR A 195 10.01 -7.65 3.31
C THR A 195 9.46 -8.63 4.35
N SER A 196 9.40 -9.92 4.02
CA SER A 196 9.17 -10.99 5.00
C SER A 196 10.41 -11.33 5.84
N ARG A 197 11.54 -10.63 5.61
CA ARG A 197 12.79 -10.77 6.35
C ARG A 197 13.20 -9.43 6.96
N PRO A 198 12.51 -8.95 8.00
CA PRO A 198 12.70 -7.60 8.50
C PRO A 198 14.11 -7.35 9.04
N GLU A 199 14.83 -8.39 9.44
CA GLU A 199 16.24 -8.35 9.80
C GLU A 199 17.15 -7.84 8.66
N MET A 200 16.69 -7.92 7.40
CA MET A 200 17.40 -7.43 6.22
C MET A 200 17.19 -5.93 5.95
N CYS A 201 16.38 -5.23 6.73
CA CYS A 201 16.05 -3.84 6.44
C CYS A 201 17.26 -2.89 6.45
N ASP A 202 18.20 -3.08 7.37
CA ASP A 202 19.45 -2.29 7.38
C ASP A 202 20.28 -2.58 6.13
N TYR A 203 20.33 -3.83 5.68
CA TYR A 203 20.98 -4.18 4.43
C TYR A 203 20.33 -3.46 3.23
N TYR A 204 19.01 -3.51 3.09
CA TYR A 204 18.31 -2.85 1.98
C TYR A 204 18.49 -1.33 1.98
N LYS A 205 18.34 -0.69 3.15
CA LYS A 205 18.53 0.76 3.31
C LYS A 205 19.94 1.20 2.94
N ASN A 206 20.95 0.45 3.35
CA ASN A 206 22.36 0.78 3.11
C ASN A 206 22.85 0.42 1.69
N ASN A 207 22.18 -0.50 0.99
CA ASN A 207 22.61 -0.94 -0.34
C ASN A 207 21.75 -0.40 -1.49
N SER A 208 20.67 0.32 -1.21
CA SER A 208 19.89 1.03 -2.22
C SER A 208 20.72 2.12 -2.91
N PHE A 209 20.59 2.24 -4.24
CA PHE A 209 21.25 3.30 -5.02
C PHE A 209 20.73 4.71 -4.69
N ASN A 210 19.68 4.82 -3.88
CA ASN A 210 19.27 6.10 -3.30
C ASN A 210 20.39 6.76 -2.49
N VAL A 211 21.21 5.96 -1.78
CA VAL A 211 22.27 6.43 -0.87
C VAL A 211 23.64 5.78 -1.11
N ASN A 212 23.67 4.55 -1.59
CA ASN A 212 24.91 3.81 -1.80
C ASN A 212 25.56 4.22 -3.13
N PRO A 213 26.76 4.80 -3.16
CA PRO A 213 27.47 5.05 -4.41
C PRO A 213 27.82 3.70 -5.07
N LEU A 214 27.37 3.54 -6.31
CA LEU A 214 27.64 2.35 -7.12
C LEU A 214 28.72 2.64 -8.15
N TYR A 215 29.37 1.60 -8.65
CA TYR A 215 30.44 1.74 -9.63
C TYR A 215 30.12 0.97 -10.91
N TYR A 216 30.63 1.47 -12.03
CA TYR A 216 30.48 0.80 -13.32
C TYR A 216 31.66 1.11 -14.25
N CYS A 217 31.86 0.24 -15.22
CA CYS A 217 32.85 0.47 -16.28
C CYS A 217 32.26 1.40 -17.36
N SER A 218 32.84 2.59 -17.47
CA SER A 218 32.53 3.55 -18.53
C SER A 218 33.45 3.30 -19.73
N VAL A 219 32.87 3.17 -20.91
CA VAL A 219 33.58 2.96 -22.18
C VAL A 219 33.31 4.10 -23.16
N SER A 220 34.13 4.23 -24.21
CA SER A 220 33.95 5.29 -25.21
C SER A 220 32.65 5.09 -26.01
N SER A 221 32.11 6.20 -26.55
CA SER A 221 30.93 6.13 -27.42
C SER A 221 31.20 5.36 -28.71
N GLU A 222 32.46 5.37 -29.17
CA GLU A 222 32.94 4.57 -30.30
C GLU A 222 32.82 3.07 -29.99
N TYR A 223 33.33 2.62 -28.83
CA TYR A 223 33.22 1.22 -28.41
C TYR A 223 31.76 0.75 -28.37
N ILE A 224 30.88 1.56 -27.78
CA ILE A 224 29.44 1.24 -27.73
C ILE A 224 28.88 1.10 -29.14
N ARG A 225 29.18 2.05 -30.04
CA ARG A 225 28.68 2.08 -31.42
C ARG A 225 29.12 0.86 -32.21
N ASP A 226 30.39 0.49 -32.13
CA ASP A 226 30.98 -0.64 -32.85
C ASP A 226 30.39 -1.98 -32.36
N HIS A 227 30.06 -2.05 -31.07
CA HIS A 227 29.47 -3.24 -30.45
C HIS A 227 27.94 -3.28 -30.43
N LEU A 228 27.26 -2.29 -31.02
CA LEU A 228 25.79 -2.32 -31.12
C LEU A 228 25.27 -3.55 -31.88
N ARG A 229 26.10 -4.17 -32.73
CA ARG A 229 25.75 -5.33 -33.55
C ARG A 229 26.51 -6.62 -33.19
N ASP A 230 27.71 -6.51 -32.63
CA ASP A 230 28.66 -7.62 -32.55
C ASP A 230 28.95 -8.14 -31.12
N SER A 231 28.00 -7.98 -30.19
CA SER A 231 28.04 -8.64 -28.86
C SER A 231 29.23 -8.25 -27.97
N GLY A 232 29.61 -6.97 -27.92
CA GLY A 232 30.63 -6.48 -26.98
C GLY A 232 30.25 -6.76 -25.53
N LEU A 233 31.27 -6.84 -24.67
CA LEU A 233 31.10 -7.17 -23.26
C LEU A 233 31.85 -6.17 -22.37
N ILE A 234 31.11 -5.28 -21.72
CA ILE A 234 31.60 -4.33 -20.73
C ILE A 234 31.77 -5.05 -19.38
N PRO A 235 32.99 -5.11 -18.83
CA PRO A 235 33.24 -5.79 -17.56
C PRO A 235 32.59 -5.13 -16.35
N ILE A 236 32.47 -5.89 -15.26
CA ILE A 236 31.81 -5.47 -14.02
C ILE A 236 32.76 -5.35 -12.83
N THR A 237 34.07 -5.49 -13.08
CA THR A 237 35.11 -5.30 -12.06
C THR A 237 36.03 -4.16 -12.48
N GLN A 238 36.62 -3.48 -11.49
CA GLN A 238 37.59 -2.41 -11.75
C GLN A 238 38.80 -2.93 -12.52
N GLU A 239 39.34 -4.08 -12.09
CA GLU A 239 40.53 -4.67 -12.69
C GLU A 239 40.33 -4.98 -14.18
N GLU A 240 39.22 -5.60 -14.56
CA GLU A 240 38.92 -5.89 -15.97
C GLU A 240 38.57 -4.63 -16.77
N CYS A 241 37.92 -3.65 -16.13
CA CYS A 241 37.55 -2.40 -16.80
C CYS A 241 38.77 -1.56 -17.22
N GLU A 242 39.79 -1.52 -16.36
CA GLU A 242 41.02 -0.72 -16.56
C GLU A 242 42.06 -1.46 -17.41
N GLN A 243 41.77 -2.70 -17.82
CA GLN A 243 42.55 -3.42 -18.83
C GLN A 243 42.15 -3.00 -20.25
N GLU A 244 43.01 -3.32 -21.21
CA GLU A 244 42.72 -3.12 -22.63
C GLU A 244 41.61 -4.10 -23.06
N LEU A 245 40.41 -3.57 -23.27
CA LEU A 245 39.23 -4.33 -23.65
C LEU A 245 39.39 -4.85 -25.09
N GLU A 246 39.90 -3.97 -25.96
CA GLU A 246 40.23 -4.19 -27.37
C GLU A 246 41.38 -3.26 -27.78
N GLU A 247 41.98 -3.48 -28.94
CA GLU A 247 43.15 -2.71 -29.41
C GLU A 247 42.91 -1.18 -29.33
N GLY A 248 43.60 -0.53 -28.39
CA GLY A 248 43.51 0.90 -28.13
C GLY A 248 42.29 1.38 -27.33
N VAL A 249 41.46 0.47 -26.82
CA VAL A 249 40.26 0.78 -26.02
C VAL A 249 40.46 0.32 -24.57
N VAL A 250 40.45 1.29 -23.65
CA VAL A 250 40.51 1.06 -22.20
C VAL A 250 39.30 1.70 -21.55
N GLY A 251 38.63 0.96 -20.67
CA GLY A 251 37.52 1.46 -19.88
C GLY A 251 38.00 2.36 -18.74
N ARG A 252 37.05 3.08 -18.12
CA ARG A 252 37.28 3.83 -16.90
C ARG A 252 36.32 3.34 -15.83
N TRP A 253 36.84 2.97 -14.67
CA TRP A 253 36.00 2.67 -13.52
C TRP A 253 35.45 3.98 -12.94
N VAL A 254 34.13 4.12 -12.91
CA VAL A 254 33.44 5.36 -12.55
C VAL A 254 32.48 5.11 -11.40
N GLU A 255 32.55 5.99 -10.40
CA GLU A 255 31.56 6.10 -9.32
C GLU A 255 30.33 6.87 -9.82
N ALA A 256 29.16 6.29 -9.65
CA ALA A 256 27.86 6.90 -9.92
C ALA A 256 27.30 7.53 -8.64
N ILE A 257 26.84 8.78 -8.76
CA ILE A 257 26.29 9.54 -7.65
C ILE A 257 24.90 8.97 -7.28
N PRO A 258 24.60 8.77 -5.99
CA PRO A 258 23.27 8.34 -5.54
C PRO A 258 22.15 9.27 -6.01
N LEU A 259 20.95 8.71 -6.22
CA LEU A 259 19.83 9.44 -6.83
C LEU A 259 19.21 10.53 -5.93
N THR A 260 19.12 10.30 -4.62
CA THR A 260 18.36 11.18 -3.70
C THR A 260 19.10 11.51 -2.39
N ASN A 261 20.13 10.75 -2.02
CA ASN A 261 20.77 10.77 -0.70
C ASN A 261 19.83 10.49 0.48
N THR A 262 18.64 9.93 0.22
CA THR A 262 17.66 9.55 1.25
C THR A 262 17.38 8.06 1.14
N ALA A 263 17.69 7.30 2.19
CA ALA A 263 17.44 5.86 2.21
C ALA A 263 15.93 5.58 2.03
N PRO A 264 15.56 4.49 1.33
CA PRO A 264 14.15 4.10 1.25
C PRO A 264 13.62 3.67 2.62
N ASP A 265 12.30 3.66 2.75
CA ASP A 265 11.67 2.98 3.87
C ASP A 265 11.92 1.47 3.76
N CYS A 266 12.01 0.79 4.90
CA CYS A 266 11.94 -0.66 4.94
C CYS A 266 11.10 -1.09 6.13
N ILE A 267 10.07 -1.89 5.85
CA ILE A 267 9.07 -2.35 6.80
C ILE A 267 8.78 -3.83 6.59
N GLU A 268 8.17 -4.46 7.58
CA GLU A 268 7.67 -5.83 7.43
C GLU A 268 6.57 -5.90 6.37
N ALA A 269 6.62 -6.92 5.52
CA ALA A 269 5.60 -7.17 4.52
C ALA A 269 4.28 -7.59 5.17
N LEU A 270 3.18 -7.01 4.69
CA LEU A 270 1.85 -7.41 5.12
C LEU A 270 1.59 -8.87 4.73
N TRP A 271 1.12 -9.68 5.69
CA TRP A 271 0.67 -11.03 5.41
C TRP A 271 -0.38 -11.03 4.31
N SER A 272 -0.24 -11.96 3.37
CA SER A 272 -1.24 -12.19 2.33
C SER A 272 -1.36 -13.67 1.98
N ARG A 273 -2.60 -14.11 1.76
CA ARG A 273 -2.92 -15.52 1.52
C ARG A 273 -2.62 -15.97 0.09
N ASP A 274 -2.03 -17.16 -0.03
CA ASP A 274 -1.86 -17.87 -1.30
C ASP A 274 -3.17 -18.02 -2.08
N ASN A 275 -3.13 -17.77 -3.39
CA ASN A 275 -4.21 -17.96 -4.35
C ASN A 275 -5.49 -17.14 -4.09
N HIS A 276 -5.41 -16.07 -3.29
CA HIS A 276 -6.56 -15.23 -2.95
C HIS A 276 -6.34 -13.75 -3.29
N LEU A 277 -5.51 -13.47 -4.31
CA LEU A 277 -5.22 -12.13 -4.80
C LEU A 277 -4.84 -11.15 -3.68
N GLY A 278 -4.01 -11.60 -2.74
CA GLY A 278 -3.42 -10.71 -1.75
C GLY A 278 -4.36 -10.34 -0.62
N ASN A 279 -5.41 -11.14 -0.38
CA ASN A 279 -6.31 -10.93 0.77
C ASN A 279 -5.49 -10.92 2.06
N GLY A 280 -5.34 -9.71 2.63
CA GLY A 280 -4.49 -9.46 3.77
C GLY A 280 -5.23 -9.57 5.10
N ARG A 281 -4.46 -9.74 6.18
CA ARG A 281 -5.00 -9.81 7.54
C ARG A 281 -5.32 -8.43 8.11
N ILE A 282 -4.52 -7.42 7.76
CA ILE A 282 -4.60 -6.06 8.33
C ILE A 282 -5.83 -5.30 7.83
N TYR A 283 -6.16 -5.44 6.55
CA TYR A 283 -7.29 -4.77 5.92
C TYR A 283 -8.34 -5.79 5.48
N PRO A 284 -9.06 -6.44 6.41
CA PRO A 284 -9.93 -7.56 6.09
C PRO A 284 -11.02 -7.13 5.09
N GLY A 285 -11.08 -7.84 3.96
CA GLY A 285 -12.03 -7.56 2.88
C GLY A 285 -11.58 -6.48 1.89
N TYR A 286 -10.38 -5.93 2.03
CA TYR A 286 -9.77 -4.98 1.10
C TYR A 286 -8.38 -5.46 0.66
N PRO A 287 -7.89 -5.05 -0.52
CA PRO A 287 -6.52 -5.33 -0.91
C PRO A 287 -5.50 -4.63 0.01
N ASN A 288 -4.29 -5.16 0.03
CA ASN A 288 -3.17 -4.51 0.70
C ASN A 288 -2.80 -3.20 -0.01
N TYR A 289 -2.42 -2.20 0.79
CA TYR A 289 -1.96 -0.92 0.28
C TYR A 289 -0.87 -0.33 1.18
N TYR A 290 -0.12 0.61 0.62
CA TYR A 290 0.87 1.44 1.30
C TYR A 290 0.58 2.92 1.00
N ASN A 291 0.56 3.76 2.03
CA ASN A 291 0.34 5.19 1.86
C ASN A 291 1.67 5.88 1.55
N TRP A 292 1.89 6.22 0.28
CA TRP A 292 3.08 6.93 -0.15
C TRP A 292 2.84 8.44 -0.09
N THR A 293 3.63 9.15 0.73
CA THR A 293 3.69 10.62 0.68
C THR A 293 4.64 11.04 -0.44
N ILE A 294 4.10 11.77 -1.40
CA ILE A 294 4.86 12.21 -2.58
C ILE A 294 5.96 13.18 -2.13
N PRO A 295 7.24 12.93 -2.47
CA PRO A 295 8.35 13.76 -1.99
C PRO A 295 8.19 15.24 -2.38
N PRO A 296 8.52 16.19 -1.49
CA PRO A 296 8.41 17.63 -1.75
C PRO A 296 9.29 18.10 -2.92
N THR A 297 10.34 17.36 -3.24
CA THR A 297 11.30 17.64 -4.32
C THR A 297 10.90 17.01 -5.66
N LEU A 298 9.84 16.18 -5.69
CA LEU A 298 9.43 15.46 -6.88
C LEU A 298 8.51 16.34 -7.76
N LEU A 299 9.08 17.19 -8.61
CA LEU A 299 8.32 18.00 -9.57
C LEU A 299 8.70 17.60 -10.99
N ASP A 300 7.83 16.85 -11.65
CA ASP A 300 8.04 16.37 -13.02
C ASP A 300 6.68 16.02 -13.67
N GLU A 301 6.55 16.23 -14.98
CA GLU A 301 5.31 15.91 -15.70
C GLU A 301 5.26 14.45 -16.20
N HIS A 302 6.36 13.72 -16.10
CA HIS A 302 6.56 12.39 -16.68
C HIS A 302 7.15 11.42 -15.65
N CYS A 303 6.29 10.89 -14.78
CA CYS A 303 6.66 9.89 -13.77
C CYS A 303 5.96 8.56 -14.01
N VAL A 304 6.60 7.46 -13.62
CA VAL A 304 5.99 6.13 -13.57
C VAL A 304 6.32 5.46 -12.24
N LEU A 305 5.33 4.78 -11.65
CA LEU A 305 5.48 3.99 -10.44
C LEU A 305 5.59 2.52 -10.83
N ARG A 306 6.57 1.82 -10.25
CA ARG A 306 6.80 0.39 -10.41
C ARG A 306 6.57 -0.31 -9.08
N ILE A 307 5.84 -1.42 -9.12
CA ILE A 307 5.79 -2.39 -8.04
C ILE A 307 6.53 -3.64 -8.49
N ARG A 308 7.50 -4.09 -7.69
CA ARG A 308 8.25 -5.34 -7.90
C ARG A 308 7.88 -6.30 -6.79
N TYR A 309 7.70 -7.57 -7.13
CA TYR A 309 7.42 -8.64 -6.19
C TYR A 309 8.41 -9.78 -6.44
N ASN A 310 9.40 -9.86 -5.56
CA ASN A 310 10.38 -10.93 -5.56
C ASN A 310 9.91 -11.99 -4.58
N ILE A 311 9.87 -13.24 -5.01
CA ILE A 311 9.51 -14.38 -4.17
C ILE A 311 10.54 -15.50 -4.28
N SER A 312 10.62 -16.29 -3.23
CA SER A 312 11.30 -17.58 -3.11
C SER A 312 10.40 -18.50 -2.30
N THR A 313 10.47 -19.81 -2.54
CA THR A 313 9.71 -20.76 -1.72
C THR A 313 10.38 -20.92 -0.36
N GLY A 314 9.58 -21.25 0.66
CA GLY A 314 10.09 -21.64 1.98
C GLY A 314 10.76 -23.02 2.00
N ASP A 315 11.16 -23.57 0.85
CA ASP A 315 11.81 -24.89 0.73
C ASP A 315 13.31 -24.84 1.03
N TYR A 316 13.94 -23.67 0.90
CA TYR A 316 15.38 -23.47 1.08
C TYR A 316 15.66 -22.06 1.65
N GLU A 317 16.83 -21.88 2.24
CA GLU A 317 17.30 -20.56 2.69
C GLU A 317 17.66 -19.70 1.48
N ASP A 318 16.91 -18.62 1.25
CA ASP A 318 16.86 -17.92 -0.03
C ASP A 318 17.94 -16.86 -0.27
N TRP A 319 18.80 -16.63 0.71
CA TRP A 319 19.79 -15.55 0.69
C TRP A 319 21.24 -16.06 0.82
N ASP A 320 21.53 -16.86 1.85
CA ASP A 320 22.90 -17.25 2.17
C ASP A 320 23.44 -18.29 1.18
N GLY A 321 24.39 -17.86 0.34
CA GLY A 321 25.09 -18.74 -0.58
C GLY A 321 24.27 -19.19 -1.78
N VAL A 322 23.17 -18.52 -2.11
CA VAL A 322 22.30 -18.80 -3.28
C VAL A 322 22.63 -17.87 -4.45
N ASN A 323 23.35 -18.39 -5.46
CA ASN A 323 23.81 -17.65 -6.63
C ASN A 323 24.01 -18.56 -7.86
N ALA A 324 24.55 -18.03 -8.96
CA ALA A 324 24.75 -18.82 -10.18
C ALA A 324 25.73 -19.99 -10.01
N GLY A 325 26.61 -19.96 -9.01
CA GLY A 325 27.55 -21.05 -8.69
C GLY A 325 26.86 -22.31 -8.15
N ASN A 326 25.67 -22.18 -7.55
CA ASN A 326 24.88 -23.32 -7.07
C ASN A 326 24.26 -24.15 -8.21
N ASN A 327 24.30 -23.63 -9.44
CA ASN A 327 23.86 -24.33 -10.65
C ASN A 327 24.99 -25.16 -11.22
N THR A 328 25.14 -26.45 -10.90
CA THR A 328 26.07 -27.28 -11.69
C THR A 328 25.83 -28.78 -11.65
N ARG A 329 26.27 -29.44 -12.73
CA ARG A 329 26.76 -30.83 -12.79
C ARG A 329 27.90 -31.16 -11.80
N ARG A 330 28.41 -30.20 -11.01
CA ARG A 330 29.49 -30.36 -10.01
C ARG A 330 28.95 -30.38 -8.58
N ASN A 331 27.69 -29.98 -8.37
CA ASN A 331 26.94 -30.20 -7.15
C ASN A 331 25.68 -30.99 -7.53
N PRO A 332 25.73 -32.34 -7.55
CA PRO A 332 24.62 -33.17 -8.01
C PRO A 332 23.34 -32.96 -7.18
N LEU A 333 23.48 -32.45 -5.95
CA LEU A 333 22.37 -32.19 -5.05
C LEU A 333 21.68 -30.83 -5.28
N GLY A 334 22.38 -29.85 -5.85
CA GLY A 334 21.86 -28.49 -6.04
C GLY A 334 21.73 -27.68 -4.74
N LEU A 335 20.62 -26.95 -4.56
CA LEU A 335 20.30 -26.25 -3.31
C LEU A 335 19.94 -27.24 -2.22
N ASP A 336 20.32 -26.94 -0.97
CA ASP A 336 19.92 -27.75 0.17
C ASP A 336 18.40 -27.68 0.38
N VAL A 337 17.74 -28.78 0.04
CA VAL A 337 16.32 -29.03 0.26
C VAL A 337 16.09 -30.26 1.14
N TRP A 338 17.16 -30.88 1.65
CA TRP A 338 17.12 -32.19 2.31
C TRP A 338 17.43 -32.13 3.80
N SER A 339 18.21 -31.15 4.26
CA SER A 339 18.62 -31.06 5.67
C SER A 339 17.43 -30.91 6.63
N ARG A 340 16.35 -30.25 6.18
CA ARG A 340 15.08 -30.14 6.91
C ARG A 340 14.32 -31.45 7.12
N PHE A 341 14.70 -32.49 6.40
CA PHE A 341 14.17 -33.84 6.53
C PHE A 341 15.15 -34.76 7.29
N ASP A 342 16.13 -34.17 7.99
CA ASP A 342 17.16 -34.87 8.76
C ASP A 342 18.02 -35.85 7.92
N LEU A 343 18.18 -35.54 6.62
CA LEU A 343 19.00 -36.33 5.70
C LEU A 343 20.43 -35.76 5.60
N THR A 344 21.43 -36.64 5.51
CA THR A 344 22.78 -36.23 5.06
C THR A 344 22.80 -36.01 3.55
N SER A 345 23.83 -35.35 3.04
CA SER A 345 24.04 -35.18 1.59
C SER A 345 24.07 -36.52 0.84
N GLU A 346 24.68 -37.55 1.43
CA GLU A 346 24.75 -38.88 0.83
C GLU A 346 23.36 -39.53 0.75
N GLN A 347 22.59 -39.44 1.84
CA GLN A 347 21.21 -39.97 1.87
C GLN A 347 20.30 -39.21 0.91
N ALA A 348 20.47 -37.89 0.79
CA ALA A 348 19.71 -37.07 -0.13
C ALA A 348 19.97 -37.46 -1.59
N GLU A 349 21.23 -37.71 -1.96
CA GLU A 349 21.61 -38.16 -3.30
C GLU A 349 21.02 -39.54 -3.60
N GLU A 350 21.15 -40.49 -2.68
CA GLU A 350 20.64 -41.85 -2.81
C GLU A 350 19.11 -41.87 -2.95
N ARG A 351 18.43 -41.05 -2.15
CA ARG A 351 16.96 -40.98 -2.08
C ARG A 351 16.35 -39.97 -3.04
N GLY A 352 17.13 -39.30 -3.87
CA GLY A 352 16.66 -38.35 -4.88
C GLY A 352 16.10 -37.02 -4.34
N TYR A 353 16.45 -36.63 -3.11
CA TYR A 353 16.15 -35.30 -2.55
C TYR A 353 17.11 -34.25 -3.11
N VAL A 354 17.03 -34.03 -4.42
CA VAL A 354 17.90 -33.14 -5.18
C VAL A 354 17.11 -31.98 -5.77
N PHE A 355 17.72 -30.80 -5.86
CA PHE A 355 17.10 -29.62 -6.46
C PHE A 355 17.16 -29.68 -7.99
N GLU A 356 16.24 -30.41 -8.60
CA GLU A 356 16.10 -30.48 -10.06
C GLU A 356 14.64 -30.51 -10.52
N ASN A 357 14.42 -30.53 -11.83
CA ASN A 357 13.08 -30.61 -12.40
C ASN A 357 12.50 -32.02 -12.26
N ASN A 358 11.37 -32.12 -11.56
CA ASN A 358 10.63 -33.36 -11.31
C ASN A 358 11.49 -34.53 -10.75
N PRO A 359 12.18 -34.35 -9.61
CA PRO A 359 13.00 -35.40 -9.01
C PRO A 359 12.14 -36.60 -8.60
N GLU A 360 12.74 -37.79 -8.64
CA GLU A 360 12.15 -39.03 -8.13
C GLU A 360 12.67 -39.29 -6.71
N VAL A 361 11.80 -39.12 -5.72
CA VAL A 361 12.15 -39.20 -4.29
C VAL A 361 11.74 -40.53 -3.67
N GLU A 362 12.62 -41.07 -2.84
CA GLU A 362 12.41 -42.27 -2.01
C GLU A 362 12.08 -41.87 -0.56
N ILE A 363 10.79 -41.84 -0.23
CA ILE A 363 10.29 -41.31 1.05
C ILE A 363 10.26 -42.38 2.14
N PHE A 364 10.17 -43.65 1.77
CA PHE A 364 9.91 -44.74 2.70
C PHE A 364 11.14 -45.62 2.89
N ASP A 365 11.63 -45.72 4.12
CA ASP A 365 12.75 -46.58 4.47
C ASP A 365 12.36 -48.08 4.52
N GLU A 366 11.05 -48.37 4.59
CA GLU A 366 10.49 -49.70 4.93
C GLU A 366 10.13 -50.59 3.72
N PHE A 367 10.21 -50.11 2.48
CA PHE A 367 10.08 -50.97 1.29
C PHE A 367 11.39 -51.74 1.04
N THR A 368 11.76 -52.56 2.02
CA THR A 368 12.91 -53.45 1.98
C THR A 368 12.56 -54.78 1.30
N GLU A 369 13.58 -55.58 0.97
CA GLU A 369 13.51 -56.82 0.17
C GLU A 369 12.39 -57.80 0.61
N GLU A 370 11.96 -57.77 1.88
CA GLU A 370 10.88 -58.62 2.40
C GLU A 370 9.49 -58.29 1.83
N SER A 371 9.29 -57.07 1.32
CA SER A 371 8.04 -56.60 0.71
C SER A 371 8.01 -56.70 -0.83
N GLY A 372 9.13 -57.11 -1.45
CA GLY A 372 9.23 -57.39 -2.89
C GLY A 372 9.25 -56.15 -3.80
N SER A 373 9.47 -54.95 -3.28
CA SER A 373 9.43 -53.71 -4.06
C SER A 373 10.45 -52.65 -3.58
N ASN A 374 11.74 -52.89 -3.80
CA ASN A 374 12.84 -51.94 -3.48
C ASN A 374 12.94 -50.71 -4.42
N ASP A 375 11.88 -50.36 -5.15
CA ASP A 375 11.95 -49.32 -6.21
C ASP A 375 10.70 -48.43 -6.23
N PHE A 376 10.08 -48.21 -5.06
CA PHE A 376 8.93 -47.32 -4.98
C PHE A 376 9.38 -45.86 -4.78
N LYS A 377 9.54 -45.15 -5.90
CA LYS A 377 9.84 -43.71 -5.92
C LYS A 377 8.61 -42.90 -6.31
N LEU A 378 8.45 -41.74 -5.67
CA LEU A 378 7.44 -40.75 -6.05
C LEU A 378 8.10 -39.65 -6.87
N ARG A 379 7.54 -39.31 -8.02
CA ARG A 379 8.02 -38.19 -8.80
C ARG A 379 7.33 -36.90 -8.38
N LEU A 380 8.12 -35.93 -7.90
CA LEU A 380 7.60 -34.60 -7.57
C LEU A 380 7.24 -33.84 -8.86
N ALA A 381 6.18 -33.02 -8.81
CA ALA A 381 5.78 -32.15 -9.91
C ALA A 381 6.39 -30.75 -9.74
N ILE A 382 7.72 -30.69 -9.78
CA ILE A 382 8.51 -29.49 -9.50
C ILE A 382 9.04 -28.88 -10.80
N ASN A 383 8.92 -27.55 -10.90
CA ASN A 383 9.60 -26.75 -11.90
C ASN A 383 10.56 -25.77 -11.20
N THR A 384 11.86 -26.03 -11.27
CA THR A 384 12.91 -25.18 -10.67
C THR A 384 12.94 -23.76 -11.23
N ALA A 385 12.37 -23.54 -12.42
CA ALA A 385 12.15 -22.20 -12.96
C ALA A 385 11.10 -21.39 -12.17
N GLN A 386 10.32 -22.03 -11.28
CA GLN A 386 9.24 -21.42 -10.50
C GLN A 386 9.57 -21.21 -9.01
N PHE A 387 10.68 -21.75 -8.49
CA PHE A 387 11.02 -21.73 -7.06
C PHE A 387 11.39 -20.35 -6.50
N GLY A 388 11.90 -19.47 -7.35
CA GLY A 388 11.98 -18.05 -7.03
C GLY A 388 11.61 -17.25 -8.25
N ARG A 389 10.92 -16.13 -8.11
CA ARG A 389 10.52 -15.31 -9.26
C ARG A 389 10.42 -13.84 -8.90
N THR A 390 10.73 -13.00 -9.88
CA THR A 390 10.36 -11.59 -9.85
C THR A 390 9.19 -11.33 -10.78
N PHE A 391 8.20 -10.62 -10.25
CA PHE A 391 7.06 -10.10 -10.98
C PHE A 391 7.04 -8.59 -10.84
N GLN A 392 6.37 -7.92 -11.77
CA GLN A 392 6.19 -6.48 -11.65
C GLN A 392 4.96 -6.00 -12.39
N ASP A 393 4.46 -4.86 -11.95
CA ASP A 393 3.56 -4.02 -12.73
C ASP A 393 4.02 -2.57 -12.65
N ARG A 394 3.62 -1.76 -13.62
CA ARG A 394 3.98 -0.35 -13.69
C ARG A 394 2.75 0.47 -14.00
N SER A 395 2.62 1.62 -13.34
CA SER A 395 1.54 2.54 -13.59
C SER A 395 1.55 3.05 -15.03
N HIS A 396 0.45 3.65 -15.47
CA HIS A 396 0.52 4.64 -16.54
C HIS A 396 1.37 5.84 -16.10
N VAL A 397 1.84 6.63 -17.07
CA VAL A 397 2.57 7.86 -16.77
C VAL A 397 1.65 8.86 -16.07
N PHE A 398 2.15 9.45 -14.97
CA PHE A 398 1.48 10.50 -14.22
C PHE A 398 2.40 11.70 -14.02
N SER A 399 1.82 12.83 -13.65
CA SER A 399 2.54 14.08 -13.38
C SER A 399 2.56 14.37 -11.88
N VAL A 400 3.58 15.09 -11.41
CA VAL A 400 3.67 15.58 -10.03
C VAL A 400 3.89 17.07 -10.03
N ARG A 401 2.98 17.80 -9.35
CA ARG A 401 2.86 19.26 -9.41
C ARG A 401 2.92 19.89 -8.02
N ALA A 402 3.21 21.19 -7.98
CA ALA A 402 3.06 21.97 -6.76
C ALA A 402 1.57 22.20 -6.45
N PRO A 403 1.14 22.11 -5.17
CA PRO A 403 -0.21 22.52 -4.79
C PRO A 403 -0.39 24.03 -5.04
N PRO A 404 -1.63 24.50 -5.26
CA PRO A 404 -1.92 25.93 -5.35
C PRO A 404 -1.45 26.70 -4.10
N GLU A 405 -0.86 27.88 -4.27
CA GLU A 405 -0.29 28.67 -3.16
C GLU A 405 -1.33 29.12 -2.13
N ASP A 406 -2.60 29.23 -2.52
CA ASP A 406 -3.71 29.71 -1.70
C ASP A 406 -4.40 28.60 -0.90
N ILE A 407 -3.89 27.37 -0.95
CA ILE A 407 -4.56 26.24 -0.33
C ILE A 407 -4.26 26.11 1.17
N ASP A 408 -5.31 26.19 1.97
CA ASP A 408 -5.26 26.12 3.43
C ASP A 408 -5.66 24.70 3.89
N CYS A 409 -4.72 23.75 3.79
CA CYS A 409 -4.90 22.39 4.31
C CYS A 409 -4.21 22.26 5.67
N LEU A 410 -4.88 21.65 6.66
CA LEU A 410 -4.32 21.35 7.97
C LEU A 410 -2.99 20.58 7.81
N ASP A 411 -1.90 21.18 8.29
CA ASP A 411 -0.53 20.67 8.22
C ASP A 411 -0.08 20.27 6.80
N GLY A 412 -0.68 20.86 5.77
CA GLY A 412 -0.41 20.51 4.37
C GLY A 412 -0.95 19.14 3.94
N ASN A 413 -1.77 18.48 4.78
CA ASN A 413 -2.29 17.14 4.50
C ASN A 413 -3.29 17.15 3.34
N ILE A 414 -2.90 16.53 2.22
CA ILE A 414 -3.72 16.32 1.03
C ILE A 414 -3.81 14.82 0.76
N TYR A 415 -5.01 14.24 0.83
CA TYR A 415 -5.25 12.83 0.55
C TYR A 415 -5.81 12.63 -0.87
N ASN A 416 -5.25 11.72 -1.64
CA ASN A 416 -5.75 11.40 -2.99
C ASN A 416 -6.87 10.37 -2.92
N LEU A 417 -8.00 10.68 -3.56
CA LEU A 417 -9.14 9.78 -3.72
C LEU A 417 -9.39 9.53 -5.22
N ASN A 418 -9.11 8.29 -5.64
CA ASN A 418 -9.13 7.89 -7.04
C ASN A 418 -10.18 6.79 -7.30
N VAL A 419 -10.15 6.25 -8.53
CA VAL A 419 -10.92 5.08 -8.95
C VAL A 419 -10.01 4.02 -9.52
N ARG A 420 -10.06 2.81 -8.95
CA ARG A 420 -9.45 1.59 -9.51
C ARG A 420 -10.47 0.84 -10.37
N GLY A 421 -10.00 -0.14 -11.14
CA GLY A 421 -10.87 -1.09 -11.84
C GLY A 421 -11.14 -0.76 -13.31
N LYS A 422 -11.88 -1.64 -13.98
CA LYS A 422 -12.36 -1.43 -15.37
C LYS A 422 -13.79 -1.94 -15.59
N ARG A 423 -14.39 -1.59 -16.74
CA ARG A 423 -15.76 -2.00 -17.08
C ARG A 423 -15.86 -3.50 -17.26
N GLY A 424 -16.87 -4.11 -16.65
CA GLY A 424 -17.24 -5.51 -16.83
C GLY A 424 -17.61 -6.15 -15.51
N ASN A 425 -18.11 -7.38 -15.57
CA ASN A 425 -18.25 -8.21 -14.38
C ASN A 425 -16.91 -8.84 -13.97
N ILE A 426 -16.80 -9.34 -12.74
CA ILE A 426 -15.56 -9.94 -12.19
C ILE A 426 -14.90 -10.98 -13.11
N VAL A 427 -15.66 -11.84 -13.79
CA VAL A 427 -15.10 -12.86 -14.72
C VAL A 427 -14.58 -12.19 -15.99
N GLN A 428 -15.22 -11.11 -16.43
CA GLN A 428 -14.83 -10.39 -17.62
C GLN A 428 -13.57 -9.55 -17.42
N VAL A 429 -13.39 -8.98 -16.23
CA VAL A 429 -12.25 -8.09 -15.92
C VAL A 429 -11.08 -8.80 -15.25
N TYR A 430 -11.29 -10.00 -14.71
CA TYR A 430 -10.24 -10.83 -14.12
C TYR A 430 -9.03 -10.99 -15.06
N PRO A 431 -7.80 -10.88 -14.54
CA PRO A 431 -7.41 -10.75 -13.13
C PRO A 431 -7.37 -9.31 -12.58
N GLY A 432 -7.74 -8.31 -13.38
CA GLY A 432 -8.08 -6.99 -12.83
C GLY A 432 -9.38 -7.04 -12.01
N VAL A 433 -9.75 -5.88 -11.46
CA VAL A 433 -10.97 -5.72 -10.65
C VAL A 433 -12.01 -4.84 -11.34
N GLU A 434 -13.26 -4.96 -10.89
CA GLU A 434 -14.35 -4.06 -11.28
C GLU A 434 -14.10 -2.66 -10.72
N TYR A 435 -14.86 -1.67 -11.20
CA TYR A 435 -14.75 -0.29 -10.74
C TYR A 435 -15.02 -0.13 -9.25
N ASP A 436 -14.11 0.58 -8.57
CA ASP A 436 -14.27 0.91 -7.17
C ASP A 436 -13.53 2.21 -6.80
N PHE A 437 -13.94 2.85 -5.70
CA PHE A 437 -13.18 3.97 -5.14
C PHE A 437 -11.95 3.47 -4.39
N VAL A 438 -10.84 4.21 -4.50
CA VAL A 438 -9.59 3.86 -3.83
C VAL A 438 -8.98 5.10 -3.17
N PRO A 439 -8.76 5.09 -1.83
CA PRO A 439 -9.18 4.02 -0.91
C PRO A 439 -10.72 3.96 -0.76
N ASN A 440 -11.26 2.76 -0.52
CA ASN A 440 -12.69 2.57 -0.27
C ASN A 440 -13.18 3.32 0.99
N ARG A 441 -12.31 3.43 1.98
CA ARG A 441 -12.54 4.14 3.23
C ARG A 441 -11.39 5.11 3.42
N LEU A 442 -11.68 6.40 3.31
CA LEU A 442 -10.68 7.45 3.50
C LEU A 442 -10.92 8.13 4.84
N PHE A 443 -9.97 7.98 5.77
CA PHE A 443 -9.98 8.66 7.06
C PHE A 443 -9.24 9.99 6.95
N MET A 444 -9.82 11.05 7.49
CA MET A 444 -9.25 12.40 7.47
C MET A 444 -9.63 13.17 8.73
N ALA A 445 -8.78 14.10 9.15
CA ALA A 445 -9.12 15.09 10.17
C ALA A 445 -9.82 16.30 9.54
N VAL A 446 -10.73 16.94 10.27
CA VAL A 446 -11.27 18.26 9.91
C VAL A 446 -10.12 19.24 9.67
N GLY A 447 -10.21 20.00 8.58
CA GLY A 447 -9.17 20.93 8.13
C GLY A 447 -8.23 20.34 7.08
N SER A 448 -8.13 19.01 6.97
CA SER A 448 -7.33 18.35 5.92
C SER A 448 -7.95 18.59 4.53
N CYS A 449 -7.23 18.18 3.49
CA CYS A 449 -7.70 18.29 2.12
C CYS A 449 -7.82 16.94 1.44
N VAL A 450 -8.76 16.83 0.50
CA VAL A 450 -8.91 15.69 -0.40
C VAL A 450 -8.77 16.15 -1.86
N HIS A 451 -7.97 15.45 -2.64
CA HIS A 451 -7.85 15.62 -4.09
C HIS A 451 -8.62 14.49 -4.78
N ILE A 452 -9.74 14.85 -5.42
CA ILE A 452 -10.66 13.88 -6.03
C ILE A 452 -10.51 13.93 -7.54
N GLN A 453 -10.02 12.85 -8.13
CA GLN A 453 -9.86 12.72 -9.57
C GLN A 453 -9.92 11.25 -10.00
N TRP A 454 -10.14 10.99 -11.29
CA TRP A 454 -9.99 9.66 -11.86
C TRP A 454 -9.97 9.69 -13.37
N THR A 455 -9.60 8.55 -13.95
CA THR A 455 -9.77 8.27 -15.37
C THR A 455 -10.82 7.17 -15.59
N GLY A 456 -11.57 7.27 -16.67
CA GLY A 456 -12.29 6.19 -17.33
C GLY A 456 -11.62 5.85 -18.66
N SER A 457 -12.30 5.12 -19.52
CA SER A 457 -11.81 4.60 -20.80
C SER A 457 -12.95 4.57 -21.82
N ASN A 458 -12.59 4.65 -23.10
CA ASN A 458 -13.50 4.48 -24.24
C ASN A 458 -13.24 3.17 -25.00
N THR A 459 -12.32 2.34 -24.51
CA THR A 459 -11.76 1.21 -25.25
C THR A 459 -11.94 -0.09 -24.49
N ASN A 460 -12.94 -0.22 -23.62
CA ASN A 460 -13.21 -1.53 -23.04
C ASN A 460 -13.80 -2.48 -24.11
N PRO A 461 -13.58 -3.80 -23.96
CA PRO A 461 -14.24 -4.80 -24.80
C PRO A 461 -15.75 -4.55 -24.84
N GLY A 462 -16.32 -4.49 -26.03
CA GLY A 462 -17.74 -4.13 -26.17
C GLY A 462 -18.66 -5.11 -25.44
N ASN A 463 -18.30 -6.39 -25.32
CA ASN A 463 -19.11 -7.38 -24.60
C ASN A 463 -18.93 -7.36 -23.07
N ASN A 464 -18.27 -6.34 -22.50
CA ASN A 464 -18.21 -6.17 -21.05
C ASN A 464 -19.49 -5.52 -20.52
N ASP A 465 -20.00 -6.10 -19.44
CA ASP A 465 -21.19 -5.66 -18.75
C ASP A 465 -20.98 -4.25 -18.14
N GLY A 466 -22.03 -3.45 -18.08
CA GLY A 466 -22.01 -2.11 -17.50
C GLY A 466 -23.15 -1.25 -18.07
N GLN A 467 -23.33 -0.04 -17.54
CA GLN A 467 -24.33 0.92 -18.05
C GLN A 467 -23.69 1.99 -18.93
N GLY A 468 -24.50 2.71 -19.69
CA GLY A 468 -24.04 3.67 -20.68
C GLY A 468 -23.48 3.04 -21.95
N LEU A 469 -22.96 3.91 -22.81
CA LEU A 469 -22.40 3.59 -24.11
C LEU A 469 -21.40 2.44 -24.04
N ARG A 470 -21.66 1.41 -24.85
CA ARG A 470 -20.88 0.19 -24.94
C ARG A 470 -19.39 0.47 -25.16
N GLY A 471 -18.52 -0.17 -24.37
CA GLY A 471 -17.07 0.01 -24.43
C GLY A 471 -16.55 1.23 -23.67
N THR A 472 -17.43 2.13 -23.24
CA THR A 472 -17.06 3.28 -22.41
C THR A 472 -17.32 3.02 -20.93
N ASP A 473 -16.56 3.69 -20.08
CA ASP A 473 -16.85 3.79 -18.66
C ASP A 473 -16.52 5.17 -18.10
N ARG A 474 -17.22 5.53 -17.03
CA ARG A 474 -17.17 6.82 -16.36
C ARG A 474 -17.54 6.55 -14.91
N SER A 475 -16.95 7.32 -14.01
CA SER A 475 -17.33 7.31 -12.61
C SER A 475 -17.80 8.71 -12.24
N ASN A 476 -18.85 8.75 -11.43
CA ASN A 476 -19.32 9.95 -10.75
C ASN A 476 -19.41 9.66 -9.27
N MET A 477 -19.80 10.67 -8.49
CA MET A 477 -19.85 10.56 -7.04
C MET A 477 -21.07 11.30 -6.52
N VAL A 478 -21.94 10.58 -5.83
CA VAL A 478 -23.13 11.13 -5.18
C VAL A 478 -23.30 10.55 -3.79
N LEU A 479 -23.78 11.37 -2.86
CA LEU A 479 -24.08 10.95 -1.49
C LEU A 479 -25.26 9.97 -1.49
N LEU A 480 -25.17 8.90 -0.69
CA LEU A 480 -26.25 7.92 -0.56
C LEU A 480 -27.40 8.47 0.29
N GLY A 481 -28.63 8.11 -0.06
CA GLY A 481 -29.80 8.42 0.76
C GLY A 481 -29.91 7.49 1.96
N LEU A 482 -30.43 7.99 3.08
CA LEU A 482 -30.69 7.20 4.29
C LEU A 482 -31.84 6.20 4.12
N GLY A 483 -32.76 6.44 3.18
CA GLY A 483 -33.91 5.55 2.95
C GLY A 483 -34.75 5.35 4.21
N GLN A 484 -35.17 4.11 4.50
CA GLN A 484 -35.91 3.77 5.73
C GLN A 484 -35.04 3.79 7.01
N ASN A 485 -33.75 4.04 6.89
CA ASN A 485 -32.77 4.00 7.99
C ASN A 485 -32.54 5.39 8.62
N GLU A 486 -33.51 6.31 8.57
CA GLU A 486 -33.38 7.65 9.19
C GLU A 486 -33.04 7.61 10.69
N ASN A 487 -33.40 6.52 11.39
CA ASN A 487 -33.04 6.32 12.79
C ASN A 487 -31.54 5.96 12.99
N LEU A 488 -30.87 5.39 11.97
CA LEU A 488 -29.43 5.10 11.99
C LEU A 488 -28.58 6.38 11.83
N ALA A 489 -29.09 7.39 11.12
CA ALA A 489 -28.43 8.70 11.04
C ALA A 489 -28.36 9.41 12.40
N LYS A 490 -29.25 9.05 13.33
CA LYS A 490 -29.33 9.59 14.70
C LYS A 490 -28.68 8.68 15.75
N SER A 491 -28.23 7.48 15.38
CA SER A 491 -27.51 6.60 16.28
C SER A 491 -26.02 6.95 16.27
N SER A 492 -25.58 7.54 17.38
CA SER A 492 -24.19 7.74 17.83
C SER A 492 -23.12 7.22 16.86
N ALA A 493 -22.68 8.08 15.94
CA ALA A 493 -21.36 7.89 15.36
C ALA A 493 -20.34 7.81 16.52
N PRO A 494 -19.21 7.11 16.33
CA PRO A 494 -18.13 7.16 17.31
C PRO A 494 -17.78 8.63 17.62
N VAL A 495 -17.39 8.89 18.87
CA VAL A 495 -17.04 10.25 19.31
C VAL A 495 -16.02 10.85 18.35
N GLY A 496 -16.23 12.11 17.94
CA GLY A 496 -15.38 12.82 16.98
C GLY A 496 -15.87 12.79 15.53
N PHE A 497 -16.66 11.82 15.10
CA PHE A 497 -17.05 11.67 13.68
C PHE A 497 -18.36 12.37 13.27
N GLY A 498 -19.03 13.12 14.15
CA GLY A 498 -20.24 13.87 13.78
C GLY A 498 -21.43 13.00 13.34
N GLU A 499 -22.22 13.48 12.36
CA GLU A 499 -23.40 12.76 11.84
C GLU A 499 -23.04 11.73 10.76
N ILE A 500 -23.93 10.76 10.53
CA ILE A 500 -23.80 9.78 9.45
C ILE A 500 -24.65 10.22 8.26
N TYR A 501 -24.01 10.42 7.11
CA TYR A 501 -24.64 10.79 5.85
C TYR A 501 -24.68 9.59 4.90
N GLY A 502 -25.89 9.12 4.61
CA GLY A 502 -26.12 7.95 3.76
C GLY A 502 -25.73 6.63 4.42
N VAL A 503 -26.17 5.51 3.84
CA VAL A 503 -25.83 4.16 4.31
C VAL A 503 -25.44 3.27 3.13
N LEU A 504 -24.36 2.49 3.28
CA LEU A 504 -23.82 1.64 2.20
C LEU A 504 -24.81 0.56 1.71
N SER A 505 -25.81 0.19 2.53
CA SER A 505 -26.89 -0.71 2.13
C SER A 505 -27.92 -0.08 1.20
N SER A 506 -27.96 1.26 1.09
CA SER A 506 -28.86 1.97 0.17
C SER A 506 -28.41 1.82 -1.28
N SER A 507 -29.36 1.82 -2.20
CA SER A 507 -29.12 1.90 -3.64
C SER A 507 -29.60 3.22 -4.26
N TYR A 508 -30.21 4.09 -3.45
CA TYR A 508 -30.75 5.37 -3.90
C TYR A 508 -29.86 6.51 -3.41
N PRO A 509 -29.47 7.44 -4.29
CA PRO A 509 -28.75 8.63 -3.88
C PRO A 509 -29.65 9.59 -3.09
N GLN A 510 -29.04 10.45 -2.30
CA GLN A 510 -29.69 11.61 -1.70
C GLN A 510 -29.98 12.65 -2.78
N SER A 511 -31.05 13.43 -2.61
CA SER A 511 -31.31 14.59 -3.48
C SER A 511 -30.14 15.57 -3.43
N ILE A 512 -29.65 16.01 -4.58
CA ILE A 512 -28.56 17.00 -4.68
C ILE A 512 -28.93 18.31 -3.96
N GLN A 513 -30.21 18.70 -3.98
CA GLN A 513 -30.70 19.91 -3.33
C GLN A 513 -30.53 19.90 -1.80
N THR A 514 -30.46 18.71 -1.21
CA THR A 514 -30.27 18.52 0.24
C THR A 514 -28.95 17.85 0.57
N SER A 515 -28.10 17.57 -0.42
CA SER A 515 -26.83 16.90 -0.22
C SER A 515 -25.88 17.82 0.54
N GLN A 516 -25.22 17.27 1.55
CA GLN A 516 -24.21 17.96 2.36
C GLN A 516 -22.81 17.36 2.14
N MET A 517 -22.61 16.67 1.01
CA MET A 517 -21.34 16.01 0.70
C MET A 517 -20.19 17.01 0.75
N LEU A 518 -19.24 16.81 1.69
CA LEU A 518 -18.08 17.70 1.89
C LEU A 518 -18.45 19.17 2.18
N ASN A 519 -19.65 19.43 2.71
CA ASN A 519 -20.22 20.78 2.81
C ASN A 519 -20.14 21.57 1.49
N ALA A 520 -20.17 20.82 0.38
CA ALA A 520 -19.91 21.39 -0.92
C ALA A 520 -21.14 22.19 -1.37
N SER A 521 -20.90 23.27 -2.10
CA SER A 521 -21.99 24.01 -2.73
C SER A 521 -22.83 23.08 -3.59
N THR A 522 -24.10 23.40 -3.80
CA THR A 522 -24.96 22.65 -4.74
C THR A 522 -24.32 22.50 -6.11
N VAL A 523 -23.52 23.48 -6.55
CA VAL A 523 -22.73 23.45 -7.80
C VAL A 523 -21.65 22.36 -7.77
N THR A 524 -20.96 22.20 -6.65
CA THR A 524 -19.92 21.16 -6.50
C THR A 524 -20.52 19.77 -6.46
N ALA A 525 -21.61 19.59 -5.71
CA ALA A 525 -22.35 18.32 -5.66
C ALA A 525 -22.90 17.97 -7.05
N ASP A 526 -23.42 18.95 -7.79
CA ASP A 526 -23.88 18.78 -9.16
C ASP A 526 -22.73 18.43 -10.12
N ASN A 527 -21.57 19.08 -9.98
CA ASN A 527 -20.39 18.77 -10.78
C ASN A 527 -19.88 17.34 -10.53
N LEU A 528 -19.83 16.88 -9.28
CA LEU A 528 -19.48 15.48 -8.96
C LEU A 528 -20.50 14.48 -9.47
N ALA A 529 -21.78 14.84 -9.48
CA ALA A 529 -22.87 13.98 -9.95
C ALA A 529 -22.91 13.85 -11.47
N THR A 530 -22.65 14.94 -12.20
CA THR A 530 -22.89 15.03 -13.64
C THR A 530 -21.62 15.21 -14.47
N LEU A 531 -20.46 15.42 -13.84
CA LEU A 531 -19.16 15.64 -14.49
C LEU A 531 -19.14 16.90 -15.37
N MET A 532 -19.82 17.97 -14.96
CA MET A 532 -20.06 19.19 -15.76
C MET A 532 -18.80 19.81 -16.37
N ASN A 533 -17.68 19.75 -15.66
CA ASN A 533 -16.41 20.30 -16.15
C ASN A 533 -15.85 19.57 -17.37
N ASN A 534 -16.40 18.42 -17.76
CA ASN A 534 -15.92 17.63 -18.89
C ASN A 534 -17.05 17.05 -19.77
N GLN A 535 -18.13 17.79 -19.99
CA GLN A 535 -19.25 17.34 -20.85
C GLN A 535 -19.12 17.78 -22.32
N LEU A 536 -19.47 16.88 -23.24
CA LEU A 536 -19.45 17.11 -24.69
C LEU A 536 -20.85 17.39 -25.30
N ARG A 537 -21.83 17.76 -24.45
CA ARG A 537 -23.18 18.25 -24.81
C ARG A 537 -24.15 17.24 -25.48
N GLY A 538 -24.09 15.94 -25.14
CA GLY A 538 -25.07 14.95 -25.62
C GLY A 538 -25.95 14.32 -24.52
N GLU A 539 -26.25 13.02 -24.63
CA GLU A 539 -27.00 12.19 -23.69
C GLU A 539 -26.26 12.04 -22.35
N MET A 540 -26.88 12.50 -21.28
CA MET A 540 -26.26 12.59 -19.96
C MET A 540 -26.93 11.69 -18.91
N SER A 541 -28.03 10.99 -19.24
CA SER A 541 -28.72 10.10 -18.28
C SER A 541 -27.81 8.98 -17.79
N GLU A 542 -26.90 8.51 -18.64
CA GLU A 542 -25.88 7.52 -18.31
C GLU A 542 -24.44 8.08 -18.36
N LEU A 543 -24.28 9.41 -18.39
CA LEU A 543 -22.98 10.11 -18.49
C LEU A 543 -22.18 9.77 -19.76
N ASP A 544 -22.86 9.40 -20.85
CA ASP A 544 -22.23 8.94 -22.08
C ASP A 544 -21.40 10.04 -22.77
N ASP A 545 -21.80 11.29 -22.60
CA ASP A 545 -21.11 12.45 -23.15
C ASP A 545 -20.11 13.12 -22.21
N ALA A 546 -19.80 12.51 -21.06
CA ALA A 546 -18.68 12.96 -20.23
C ALA A 546 -17.33 12.53 -20.84
N GLY A 547 -16.27 13.28 -20.61
CA GLY A 547 -14.90 12.89 -20.94
C GLY A 547 -14.35 11.83 -19.96
N THR A 548 -13.28 11.15 -20.35
CA THR A 548 -12.70 10.04 -19.58
C THR A 548 -12.01 10.52 -18.31
N TYR A 549 -11.34 11.67 -18.32
CA TYR A 549 -10.66 12.22 -17.15
C TYR A 549 -11.59 13.15 -16.36
N TYR A 550 -11.61 13.04 -15.04
CA TYR A 550 -12.31 13.99 -14.18
C TYR A 550 -11.39 14.42 -13.06
N ASP A 551 -11.42 15.72 -12.76
CA ASP A 551 -10.70 16.33 -11.65
C ASP A 551 -11.59 17.38 -10.99
N LEU A 552 -11.87 17.22 -9.70
CA LEU A 552 -12.62 18.19 -8.91
C LEU A 552 -11.75 19.39 -8.46
N GLY A 553 -10.43 19.20 -8.45
CA GLY A 553 -9.47 19.98 -7.68
C GLY A 553 -9.46 19.58 -6.20
N ILE A 554 -8.54 20.18 -5.46
CA ILE A 554 -8.41 19.93 -4.03
C ILE A 554 -9.59 20.58 -3.26
N ARG A 555 -10.11 19.87 -2.26
CA ARG A 555 -11.17 20.35 -1.36
C ARG A 555 -10.76 20.19 0.09
N LYS A 556 -10.80 21.30 0.85
CA LYS A 556 -10.70 21.28 2.30
C LYS A 556 -11.95 20.64 2.89
N VAL A 557 -11.78 19.77 3.88
CA VAL A 557 -12.90 19.19 4.62
C VAL A 557 -13.13 19.98 5.90
N THR A 558 -14.36 20.42 6.14
CA THR A 558 -14.67 21.38 7.23
C THR A 558 -15.47 20.79 8.36
N ASP A 559 -16.24 19.73 8.10
CA ASP A 559 -17.23 19.22 9.04
C ASP A 559 -17.01 17.75 9.32
N PRO A 560 -16.97 17.34 10.61
CA PRO A 560 -16.88 15.94 10.97
C PRO A 560 -18.13 15.20 10.49
N GLY A 561 -17.94 14.00 9.96
CA GLY A 561 -19.02 13.21 9.39
C GLY A 561 -18.55 11.88 8.84
N ILE A 562 -19.48 10.93 8.76
CA ILE A 562 -19.30 9.71 7.98
C ILE A 562 -20.11 9.85 6.70
N TYR A 563 -19.45 10.10 5.57
CA TYR A 563 -20.09 10.35 4.28
C TYR A 563 -20.01 9.09 3.40
N ASN A 564 -21.13 8.41 3.23
CA ASN A 564 -21.25 7.25 2.35
C ASN A 564 -21.75 7.66 0.98
N TYR A 565 -20.98 7.35 -0.07
CA TYR A 565 -21.26 7.78 -1.43
C TYR A 565 -21.17 6.62 -2.42
N MET A 566 -21.69 6.84 -3.62
CA MET A 566 -21.71 5.87 -4.70
C MET A 566 -21.46 6.51 -6.06
N CYS A 567 -21.03 5.70 -7.02
CA CYS A 567 -21.15 6.01 -8.45
C CYS A 567 -22.51 5.51 -8.95
N THR A 568 -23.33 6.37 -9.55
CA THR A 568 -24.66 5.98 -10.08
C THR A 568 -24.55 5.14 -11.34
N ARG A 569 -23.54 5.38 -12.18
CA ARG A 569 -23.33 4.64 -13.44
C ARG A 569 -22.88 3.20 -13.20
N ASN A 570 -21.97 3.00 -12.25
CA ASN A 570 -21.34 1.70 -11.97
C ASN A 570 -22.03 0.97 -10.80
N ASN A 571 -23.37 0.95 -10.81
CA ASN A 571 -24.20 0.33 -9.76
C ASN A 571 -25.28 -0.62 -10.28
N ASN A 572 -25.19 -1.05 -11.54
CA ASN A 572 -26.22 -1.88 -12.20
C ASN A 572 -26.22 -3.36 -11.80
N PHE A 573 -25.23 -3.79 -11.02
CA PHE A 573 -25.13 -5.18 -10.59
C PHE A 573 -25.79 -5.26 -9.22
N SER A 574 -26.95 -5.89 -9.13
CA SER A 574 -27.82 -5.89 -7.94
C SER A 574 -27.17 -6.38 -6.62
N ASN A 575 -25.94 -6.91 -6.67
CA ASN A 575 -25.11 -7.25 -5.52
C ASN A 575 -23.68 -6.65 -5.54
N ARG A 576 -23.36 -5.72 -6.45
CA ARG A 576 -22.03 -5.08 -6.59
C ARG A 576 -22.20 -3.58 -6.85
N SER A 577 -21.58 -2.76 -6.01
CA SER A 577 -21.76 -1.31 -6.03
C SER A 577 -20.40 -0.62 -5.90
N GLN A 578 -20.06 0.26 -6.85
CA GLN A 578 -18.95 1.19 -6.64
C GLN A 578 -19.37 2.20 -5.56
N LYS A 579 -18.90 1.99 -4.33
CA LYS A 579 -19.24 2.75 -3.13
C LYS A 579 -18.00 3.03 -2.29
N GLY A 580 -18.02 4.15 -1.61
CA GLY A 580 -16.94 4.52 -0.70
C GLY A 580 -17.46 5.28 0.51
N THR A 581 -16.57 5.48 1.47
CA THR A 581 -16.86 6.21 2.70
C THR A 581 -15.74 7.20 3.00
N LEU A 582 -16.09 8.47 3.26
CA LEU A 582 -15.20 9.42 3.91
C LEU A 582 -15.50 9.42 5.40
N LEU A 583 -14.46 9.25 6.22
CA LEU A 583 -14.52 9.21 7.67
C LEU A 583 -13.79 10.44 8.18
N ILE A 584 -14.54 11.51 8.41
CA ILE A 584 -13.99 12.81 8.78
C ILE A 584 -14.18 12.98 10.28
N SER A 585 -13.07 13.00 11.03
CA SER A 585 -13.10 13.18 12.48
C SER A 585 -12.70 14.61 12.85
N ALA A 586 -13.32 15.16 13.88
CA ALA A 586 -12.86 16.37 14.57
C ALA A 586 -11.54 16.13 15.32
N GLN A 587 -11.24 14.86 15.62
CA GLN A 587 -9.94 14.44 16.16
C GLN A 587 -8.97 14.18 15.01
N TYR A 588 -7.69 14.37 15.29
CA TYR A 588 -6.65 13.96 14.35
C TYR A 588 -6.31 12.49 14.59
N ILE A 589 -6.50 11.64 13.59
CA ILE A 589 -6.25 10.20 13.68
C ILE A 589 -5.10 9.86 12.74
N ILE A 590 -4.03 9.30 13.29
CA ILE A 590 -2.99 8.64 12.52
C ILE A 590 -3.05 7.14 12.77
N THR A 591 -2.92 6.38 11.70
CA THR A 591 -2.88 4.93 11.76
C THR A 591 -1.68 4.41 10.99
N SER A 592 -0.92 3.53 11.62
CA SER A 592 0.25 2.88 11.03
C SER A 592 0.21 1.38 11.28
N VAL A 593 0.93 0.62 10.48
CA VAL A 593 1.13 -0.81 10.70
C VAL A 593 2.54 -1.01 11.25
N LEU A 594 2.65 -1.58 12.45
CA LEU A 594 3.92 -1.97 13.05
C LEU A 594 3.92 -3.48 13.27
N GLY A 595 5.07 -4.11 13.10
CA GLY A 595 5.26 -5.55 13.31
C GLY A 595 6.51 -5.80 14.14
N ILE A 596 7.28 -6.84 13.81
CA ILE A 596 8.42 -7.29 14.62
C ILE A 596 9.53 -6.25 14.75
N LEU A 597 9.70 -5.36 13.77
CA LEU A 597 10.68 -4.28 13.85
C LEU A 597 10.31 -3.19 14.87
N GLY A 598 9.08 -3.18 15.37
CA GLY A 598 8.55 -2.03 16.10
C GLY A 598 8.55 -0.77 15.23
N GLY A 599 8.74 0.38 15.85
CA GLY A 599 8.84 1.66 15.16
C GLY A 599 8.29 2.82 15.97
N THR A 600 8.32 4.00 15.36
CA THR A 600 7.82 5.23 15.97
C THR A 600 6.65 5.78 15.16
N ILE A 601 5.55 6.10 15.85
CA ILE A 601 4.42 6.85 15.29
C ILE A 601 4.42 8.22 15.95
N GLN A 602 4.77 9.25 15.20
CA GLN A 602 4.77 10.62 15.69
C GLN A 602 3.66 11.43 15.01
N VAL A 603 2.96 12.21 15.82
CA VAL A 603 1.90 13.09 15.37
C VAL A 603 1.75 14.28 16.31
N ASN A 604 1.86 15.50 15.79
CA ASN A 604 1.84 16.73 16.58
C ASN A 604 2.76 16.62 17.81
N ASP A 605 2.20 16.78 19.00
CA ASP A 605 2.91 16.71 20.27
C ASP A 605 2.88 15.30 20.90
N ALA A 606 2.50 14.27 20.16
CA ALA A 606 2.44 12.89 20.64
C ALA A 606 3.36 11.97 19.83
N GLN A 607 4.12 11.13 20.52
CA GLN A 607 5.00 10.15 19.90
C GLN A 607 4.89 8.81 20.62
N LEU A 608 4.44 7.79 19.90
CA LEU A 608 4.48 6.41 20.35
C LEU A 608 5.77 5.76 19.85
N ASN A 609 6.53 5.15 20.75
CA ASN A 609 7.69 4.34 20.43
C ASN A 609 7.42 2.89 20.80
N VAL A 610 7.59 2.00 19.85
CA VAL A 610 7.49 0.55 20.03
C VAL A 610 8.85 -0.04 19.74
N ALA A 611 9.45 -0.72 20.72
CA ALA A 611 10.71 -1.44 20.51
C ALA A 611 10.52 -2.62 19.54
N SER A 612 11.62 -3.12 18.97
CA SER A 612 11.61 -4.37 18.22
C SER A 612 11.17 -5.54 19.11
N ASP A 613 10.68 -6.60 18.48
CA ASP A 613 10.30 -7.87 19.11
C ASP A 613 9.15 -7.76 20.12
N VAL A 614 8.47 -6.61 20.17
CA VAL A 614 7.26 -6.41 20.99
C VAL A 614 6.05 -7.10 20.36
N PHE A 615 5.98 -7.17 19.02
CA PHE A 615 4.90 -7.84 18.31
C PHE A 615 5.43 -9.00 17.47
N ASP A 616 4.80 -10.17 17.62
CA ASP A 616 5.09 -11.35 16.79
C ASP A 616 4.51 -11.28 15.37
N ASP A 617 3.54 -10.38 15.17
CA ASP A 617 2.81 -10.19 13.90
C ASP A 617 2.58 -8.69 13.66
N SER A 618 2.45 -8.30 12.39
CA SER A 618 1.99 -6.96 12.01
C SER A 618 0.62 -6.60 12.61
N ARG A 619 0.48 -5.36 13.10
CA ARG A 619 -0.74 -4.81 13.71
C ARG A 619 -1.00 -3.37 13.28
N GLN A 620 -2.27 -3.05 13.12
CA GLN A 620 -2.72 -1.68 12.89
C GLN A 620 -2.83 -0.96 14.23
N ILE A 621 -2.03 0.08 14.41
CA ILE A 621 -2.00 0.92 15.62
C ILE A 621 -2.52 2.30 15.24
N SER A 622 -3.41 2.84 16.06
CA SER A 622 -3.93 4.20 15.84
C SER A 622 -3.73 5.08 17.05
N LEU A 623 -3.21 6.28 16.79
CA LEU A 623 -3.17 7.40 17.72
C LEU A 623 -4.24 8.41 17.31
N THR A 624 -5.15 8.71 18.23
CA THR A 624 -6.21 9.69 18.04
C THR A 624 -5.96 10.86 18.99
N ILE A 625 -5.61 12.01 18.44
CA ILE A 625 -5.37 13.25 19.18
C ILE A 625 -6.66 14.05 19.25
N TRP A 626 -7.04 14.41 20.47
CA TRP A 626 -8.23 15.19 20.73
C TRP A 626 -7.88 16.67 20.87
N PRO A 627 -8.61 17.57 20.19
CA PRO A 627 -8.52 19.00 20.45
C PRO A 627 -8.79 19.34 21.92
N ASP A 628 -8.06 20.32 22.47
CA ASP A 628 -8.17 20.76 23.88
C ASP A 628 -9.62 21.05 24.29
N ASP A 629 -10.36 21.77 23.46
CA ASP A 629 -11.75 22.18 23.69
C ASP A 629 -12.69 20.97 23.76
N LEU A 630 -12.56 20.03 22.82
CA LEU A 630 -13.34 18.79 22.81
C LEU A 630 -13.01 17.91 24.01
N ALA A 631 -11.73 17.80 24.38
CA ALA A 631 -11.29 17.05 25.55
C ALA A 631 -11.87 17.64 26.85
N ASN A 632 -11.82 18.96 27.00
CA ASN A 632 -12.39 19.65 28.18
C ASN A 632 -13.90 19.48 28.29
N GLU A 633 -14.65 19.50 27.18
CA GLU A 633 -16.09 19.25 27.17
C GLU A 633 -16.42 17.83 27.65
N MET A 634 -15.67 16.83 27.19
CA MET A 634 -15.89 15.42 27.55
C MET A 634 -15.63 15.11 29.01
N LEU A 635 -14.72 15.85 29.65
CA LEU A 635 -14.29 15.57 31.01
C LEU A 635 -15.09 16.31 32.08
N SER A 636 -15.95 17.26 31.68
CA SER A 636 -16.70 18.12 32.62
C SER A 636 -15.82 18.74 33.71
N THR A 637 -14.55 18.99 33.39
CA THR A 637 -13.53 19.43 34.36
C THR A 637 -13.81 20.87 34.79
N PRO A 638 -13.66 21.21 36.09
CA PRO A 638 -13.67 22.60 36.51
C PRO A 638 -12.51 23.34 35.84
N SER A 639 -12.74 24.59 35.48
CA SER A 639 -11.84 25.48 34.72
C SER A 639 -10.46 25.77 35.36
N SER A 640 -10.11 25.09 36.46
CA SER A 640 -8.85 25.21 37.20
C SER A 640 -7.85 24.06 36.95
N LEU A 641 -8.20 23.09 36.09
CA LEU A 641 -7.31 22.01 35.65
C LEU A 641 -7.14 22.13 34.14
N SER A 642 -5.98 22.63 33.68
CA SER A 642 -5.70 22.72 32.25
C SER A 642 -5.19 21.38 31.73
N ILE A 643 -6.02 20.69 30.95
CA ILE A 643 -5.56 19.55 30.15
C ILE A 643 -4.56 20.09 29.13
N SER A 644 -3.44 19.38 29.01
CA SER A 644 -2.32 19.82 28.18
C SER A 644 -2.06 18.89 26.99
N SER A 645 -2.53 17.64 27.06
CA SER A 645 -2.58 16.69 25.94
C SER A 645 -3.59 15.58 26.25
N PHE A 646 -4.32 15.10 25.24
CA PHE A 646 -5.32 14.05 25.35
C PHE A 646 -5.27 13.15 24.10
N VAL A 647 -4.75 11.93 24.27
CA VAL A 647 -4.43 11.01 23.17
C VAL A 647 -5.03 9.64 23.45
N GLU A 648 -5.84 9.15 22.53
CA GLU A 648 -6.35 7.78 22.55
C GLU A 648 -5.44 6.87 21.71
N LEU A 649 -4.96 5.81 22.34
CA LEU A 649 -4.14 4.77 21.74
C LEU A 649 -4.96 3.49 21.60
N SER A 650 -4.90 2.88 20.42
CA SER A 650 -5.59 1.63 20.11
C SER A 650 -4.74 0.70 19.24
N GLY A 651 -4.93 -0.61 19.40
CA GLY A 651 -4.22 -1.63 18.61
C GLY A 651 -2.93 -2.15 19.23
N ILE A 652 -2.67 -1.82 20.51
CA ILE A 652 -1.50 -2.32 21.26
C ILE A 652 -1.82 -3.65 21.93
N SER A 653 -2.97 -3.75 22.61
CA SER A 653 -3.29 -4.94 23.39
C SER A 653 -3.61 -6.15 22.50
N ASP A 654 -2.93 -7.28 22.75
CA ASP A 654 -3.20 -8.59 22.15
C ASP A 654 -4.22 -9.44 22.94
N GLY A 655 -4.70 -8.91 24.08
CA GLY A 655 -5.49 -9.67 25.03
C GLY A 655 -4.71 -10.70 25.87
N SER A 656 -3.37 -10.76 25.76
CA SER A 656 -2.52 -11.65 26.57
C SER A 656 -2.23 -11.09 27.96
N GLY A 657 -2.39 -9.77 28.15
CA GLY A 657 -2.19 -9.11 29.44
C GLY A 657 -0.73 -9.02 29.87
N ASN A 658 0.22 -9.05 28.92
CA ASN A 658 1.63 -8.90 29.21
C ASN A 658 1.95 -7.43 29.56
N ASP A 659 2.13 -7.13 30.84
CA ASP A 659 2.43 -5.77 31.33
C ASP A 659 3.90 -5.34 31.08
N ASP A 660 4.76 -6.21 30.52
CA ASP A 660 6.20 -5.98 30.28
C ASP A 660 6.54 -5.62 28.81
N MET A 661 5.62 -5.00 28.07
CA MET A 661 5.93 -4.50 26.72
C MET A 661 6.80 -3.23 26.80
N ASN A 662 7.85 -3.15 25.97
CA ASN A 662 8.69 -1.96 25.88
C ASN A 662 8.09 -0.96 24.89
N ILE A 663 6.98 -0.34 25.30
CA ILE A 663 6.24 0.67 24.54
C ILE A 663 6.18 1.95 25.37
N SER A 664 6.60 3.08 24.80
CA SER A 664 6.45 4.39 25.42
C SER A 664 5.56 5.30 24.61
N LEU A 665 4.77 6.12 25.30
CA LEU A 665 4.05 7.25 24.73
C LEU A 665 4.62 8.53 25.34
N ASP A 666 5.18 9.37 24.48
CA ASP A 666 5.68 10.70 24.81
C ASP A 666 4.63 11.73 24.41
N LEU A 667 4.27 12.60 25.36
CA LEU A 667 3.29 13.67 25.19
C LEU A 667 3.97 15.00 25.51
N THR A 668 4.36 15.74 24.48
CA THR A 668 4.95 17.07 24.59
C THR A 668 3.87 18.10 24.90
N LEU A 669 4.17 19.04 25.80
CA LEU A 669 3.20 20.00 26.31
C LEU A 669 3.64 21.42 25.96
N ASN A 670 3.06 21.99 24.91
CA ASN A 670 3.41 23.32 24.39
C ASN A 670 3.19 24.48 25.39
N ARG A 671 2.41 24.27 26.46
CA ARG A 671 2.15 25.26 27.52
C ARG A 671 2.96 25.04 28.80
N ALA A 672 3.83 24.02 28.84
CA ALA A 672 4.64 23.72 30.01
C ALA A 672 5.89 24.60 30.11
N SER A 673 6.36 24.80 31.33
CA SER A 673 7.64 25.46 31.64
C SER A 673 8.56 24.48 32.36
N SER A 674 9.87 24.73 32.38
CA SER A 674 10.82 23.87 33.11
C SER A 674 10.55 23.74 34.62
N SER A 675 9.65 24.56 35.19
CA SER A 675 9.19 24.49 36.58
C SER A 675 7.83 23.83 36.76
N SER A 676 7.15 23.45 35.67
CA SER A 676 5.84 22.80 35.71
C SER A 676 5.97 21.39 36.28
N THR A 677 4.94 20.93 36.97
CA THR A 677 4.78 19.52 37.33
C THR A 677 3.53 18.98 36.63
N ALA A 678 3.57 17.70 36.25
CA ALA A 678 2.47 17.06 35.54
C ALA A 678 2.05 15.75 36.22
N ALA A 679 0.77 15.43 36.11
CA ALA A 679 0.23 14.11 36.47
C ALA A 679 -0.37 13.47 35.22
N ILE A 680 -0.05 12.19 35.01
CA ILE A 680 -0.46 11.41 33.84
C ILE A 680 -1.58 10.46 34.26
N TYR A 681 -2.62 10.37 33.44
CA TYR A 681 -3.77 9.53 33.68
C TYR A 681 -4.11 8.69 32.47
N ILE A 682 -4.71 7.51 32.71
CA ILE A 682 -5.30 6.67 31.68
C ILE A 682 -6.77 6.36 32.00
N ALA A 683 -7.60 6.29 30.96
CA ALA A 683 -8.95 5.74 30.99
C ALA A 683 -9.14 4.68 29.90
N ASN A 684 -10.09 3.77 30.07
CA ASN A 684 -10.49 2.87 28.98
C ASN A 684 -11.18 3.68 27.86
N SER A 685 -11.04 3.22 26.61
CA SER A 685 -11.75 3.81 25.47
C SER A 685 -13.28 3.61 25.57
N GLY A 686 -14.06 4.56 25.04
CA GLY A 686 -15.53 4.54 25.00
C GLY A 686 -16.22 5.67 25.77
N THR A 687 -17.51 5.52 26.08
CA THR A 687 -18.31 6.56 26.75
C THR A 687 -18.23 6.45 28.28
N GLY A 688 -17.83 7.52 28.95
CA GLY A 688 -17.79 7.59 30.42
C GLY A 688 -16.40 7.30 30.99
N PHE A 689 -15.41 8.09 30.58
CA PHE A 689 -14.02 7.91 30.97
C PHE A 689 -13.83 7.94 32.50
N VAL A 690 -13.24 6.89 33.04
CA VAL A 690 -12.80 6.82 34.44
C VAL A 690 -11.28 6.85 34.47
N PHE A 691 -10.72 8.03 34.74
CA PHE A 691 -9.28 8.23 34.77
C PHE A 691 -8.66 7.66 36.04
N ARG A 692 -7.53 6.97 35.86
CA ARG A 692 -6.65 6.51 36.92
C ARG A 692 -5.28 7.12 36.70
N GLN A 693 -4.70 7.67 37.75
CA GLN A 693 -3.33 8.17 37.68
C GLN A 693 -2.38 6.98 37.49
N ILE A 694 -1.39 7.16 36.63
CA ILE A 694 -0.35 6.18 36.35
C ILE A 694 1.03 6.82 36.54
N ASP A 695 2.02 5.98 36.79
CA ASP A 695 3.41 6.40 36.91
C ASP A 695 3.96 6.77 35.53
N GLY A 696 4.77 7.83 35.48
CA GLY A 696 5.50 8.24 34.29
C GLY A 696 6.47 9.35 34.61
N ASN A 697 7.33 9.68 33.66
CA ASN A 697 8.35 10.70 33.82
C ASN A 697 7.88 12.02 33.18
N PHE A 698 8.25 13.15 33.79
CA PHE A 698 8.02 14.46 33.21
C PHE A 698 9.29 15.30 33.33
N ASP A 699 9.85 15.72 32.20
CA ASP A 699 11.13 16.44 32.15
C ASP A 699 10.99 17.97 32.20
N GLY A 700 9.76 18.46 32.39
CA GLY A 700 9.41 19.88 32.33
C GLY A 700 8.74 20.29 31.01
N THR A 701 8.83 19.45 29.96
CA THR A 701 8.20 19.70 28.66
C THR A 701 7.45 18.49 28.11
N THR A 702 7.98 17.28 28.31
CA THR A 702 7.44 16.05 27.77
C THR A 702 7.12 15.08 28.89
N ALA A 703 5.91 14.52 28.84
CA ALA A 703 5.47 13.46 29.72
C ALA A 703 5.63 12.11 29.00
N THR A 704 6.47 11.23 29.54
CA THR A 704 6.74 9.89 29.00
C THR A 704 6.11 8.84 29.89
N VAL A 705 5.32 7.95 29.30
CA VAL A 705 4.62 6.87 30.02
C VAL A 705 4.73 5.54 29.29
N SER A 706 4.71 4.44 30.03
CA SER A 706 4.60 3.10 29.44
C SER A 706 3.18 2.90 28.91
N ALA A 707 3.07 2.57 27.62
CA ALA A 707 1.81 2.54 26.88
C ALA A 707 1.39 1.12 26.50
N ASN A 708 1.41 0.22 27.49
CA ASN A 708 1.23 -1.23 27.29
C ASN A 708 -0.24 -1.66 27.14
N ARG A 709 -1.17 -0.71 26.99
CA ARG A 709 -2.59 -0.99 26.83
C ARG A 709 -3.29 0.10 26.05
N ASP A 710 -4.34 -0.33 25.36
CA ASP A 710 -5.28 0.55 24.70
C ASP A 710 -6.00 1.42 25.74
N GLY A 711 -6.26 2.68 25.38
CA GLY A 711 -6.92 3.62 26.27
C GLY A 711 -6.59 5.06 25.94
N VAL A 712 -7.18 5.94 26.73
CA VAL A 712 -7.01 7.38 26.60
C VAL A 712 -6.03 7.90 27.65
N TYR A 713 -4.91 8.42 27.18
CA TYR A 713 -3.85 9.02 27.98
C TYR A 713 -4.06 10.53 28.04
N ALA A 714 -4.02 11.09 29.24
CA ALA A 714 -4.22 12.50 29.48
C ALA A 714 -3.15 13.05 30.44
N VAL A 715 -2.65 14.25 30.15
CA VAL A 715 -1.67 14.92 30.99
C VAL A 715 -2.23 16.23 31.54
N TYR A 716 -2.14 16.37 32.87
CA TYR A 716 -2.60 17.54 33.60
C TYR A 716 -1.40 18.28 34.19
N LEU A 717 -1.28 19.57 33.85
CA LEU A 717 -0.32 20.47 34.49
C LEU A 717 -0.85 20.90 35.87
N LEU A 718 -0.01 20.82 36.88
CA LEU A 718 -0.33 21.22 38.25
C LEU A 718 0.22 22.63 38.50
N GLU A 719 -0.63 23.56 38.95
CA GLU A 719 -0.23 24.97 39.18
C GLU A 719 0.60 25.19 40.46
N ALA A 720 0.91 24.14 41.24
CA ALA A 720 1.81 24.17 42.40
C ALA A 720 2.20 22.74 42.83
N PRO A 721 3.31 22.53 43.57
CA PRO A 721 3.64 21.24 44.17
C PRO A 721 2.64 20.93 45.31
N VAL A 722 1.45 20.47 44.95
CA VAL A 722 0.43 20.04 45.89
C VAL A 722 0.61 18.55 46.12
N ILE A 723 0.77 18.15 47.38
CA ILE A 723 0.82 16.75 47.80
C ILE A 723 -0.49 16.06 47.38
N VAL A 724 -0.40 15.24 46.33
CA VAL A 724 -1.53 14.69 45.56
C VAL A 724 -2.41 13.71 46.37
N GLY A 725 -1.94 13.23 47.52
CA GLY A 725 -2.64 12.18 48.28
C GLY A 725 -3.96 12.59 48.95
N THR A 726 -4.24 13.89 49.16
CA THR A 726 -5.31 14.30 50.10
C THR A 726 -6.53 14.95 49.44
N ILE A 727 -6.41 15.57 48.26
CA ILE A 727 -7.52 16.39 47.71
C ILE A 727 -8.51 15.55 46.89
N VAL A 728 -8.06 14.55 46.12
CA VAL A 728 -8.96 13.71 45.32
C VAL A 728 -9.75 12.73 46.20
N GLY A 729 -9.15 12.22 47.28
CA GLY A 729 -9.85 11.41 48.29
C GLY A 729 -10.98 12.17 48.99
N VAL A 730 -10.82 13.48 49.22
CA VAL A 730 -11.85 14.33 49.84
C VAL A 730 -12.99 14.67 48.88
N LEU A 731 -12.72 14.84 47.57
CA LEU A 731 -13.77 15.07 46.56
C LEU A 731 -14.61 13.82 46.29
N LEU A 732 -14.03 12.61 46.31
CA LEU A 732 -14.76 11.35 46.23
C LEU A 732 -15.63 11.09 47.47
N LEU A 733 -15.15 11.46 48.67
CA LEU A 733 -15.93 11.35 49.91
C LEU A 733 -17.12 12.33 49.95
N MET A 734 -16.98 13.53 49.37
CA MET A 734 -18.08 14.49 49.28
C MET A 734 -19.15 14.13 48.24
N MET A 735 -18.87 13.26 47.26
CA MET A 735 -19.87 12.76 46.30
C MET A 735 -20.63 11.52 46.81
N LEU A 736 -20.03 10.70 47.68
CA LEU A 736 -20.67 9.51 48.25
C LEU A 736 -21.70 9.84 49.34
N ILE A 737 -21.48 10.89 50.15
CA ILE A 737 -22.36 11.27 51.26
C ILE A 737 -23.77 11.70 50.79
N PRO A 738 -23.93 12.55 49.75
CA PRO A 738 -25.26 12.92 49.23
C PRO A 738 -25.97 11.76 48.54
N MET A 739 -25.22 10.85 47.90
CA MET A 739 -25.78 9.71 47.16
C MET A 739 -26.34 8.66 48.13
N VAL A 740 -25.62 8.34 49.20
CA VAL A 740 -26.12 7.48 50.30
C VAL A 740 -27.28 8.15 51.03
N TYR A 741 -27.21 9.46 51.29
CA TYR A 741 -28.32 10.21 51.88
C TYR A 741 -29.57 10.21 50.98
N MET A 742 -29.43 10.37 49.67
CA MET A 742 -30.55 10.31 48.70
C MET A 742 -31.17 8.91 48.64
N VAL A 743 -30.35 7.85 48.62
CA VAL A 743 -30.83 6.46 48.59
C VAL A 743 -31.59 6.13 49.89
N VAL A 744 -31.05 6.51 51.05
CA VAL A 744 -31.72 6.30 52.36
C VAL A 744 -32.97 7.18 52.49
N TYR A 745 -32.91 8.43 52.06
CA TYR A 745 -34.04 9.37 52.09
C TYR A 745 -35.21 8.89 51.22
N PHE A 746 -34.95 8.37 50.02
CA PHE A 746 -36.00 7.84 49.14
C PHE A 746 -36.45 6.43 49.49
N ALA A 747 -35.64 5.65 50.22
CA ALA A 747 -36.09 4.40 50.83
C ALA A 747 -37.10 4.64 51.97
N ILE A 748 -36.91 5.71 52.76
CA ILE A 748 -37.79 6.07 53.88
C ILE A 748 -39.03 6.86 53.39
N TYR A 749 -38.90 7.68 52.35
CA TYR A 749 -39.97 8.52 51.81
C TYR A 749 -40.27 8.26 50.31
N PRO A 750 -40.75 7.06 49.93
CA PRO A 750 -40.96 6.68 48.53
C PRO A 750 -42.01 7.53 47.79
N SER A 751 -42.93 8.19 48.51
CA SER A 751 -43.92 9.11 47.93
C SER A 751 -43.28 10.40 47.38
N LYS A 752 -42.16 10.86 47.96
CA LYS A 752 -41.42 12.05 47.51
C LYS A 752 -40.66 11.78 46.19
N PHE A 753 -40.13 10.57 46.02
CA PHE A 753 -39.50 10.12 44.77
C PHE A 753 -40.51 10.12 43.61
N LYS A 754 -41.71 9.58 43.83
CA LYS A 754 -42.80 9.61 42.82
C LYS A 754 -43.21 11.03 42.44
N CYS A 755 -43.22 11.97 43.39
CA CYS A 755 -43.50 13.39 43.13
C CYS A 755 -42.38 14.07 42.33
N LEU A 756 -41.10 13.73 42.59
CA LEU A 756 -39.95 14.23 41.85
C LEU A 756 -39.98 13.76 40.38
N VAL A 757 -40.25 12.47 40.16
CA VAL A 757 -40.39 11.88 38.82
C VAL A 757 -41.59 12.45 38.07
N ALA A 758 -42.71 12.71 38.76
CA ALA A 758 -43.88 13.35 38.17
C ALA A 758 -43.61 14.81 37.76
N LYS A 759 -42.86 15.58 38.57
CA LYS A 759 -42.43 16.95 38.22
C LYS A 759 -41.44 17.00 37.06
N ALA A 760 -40.52 16.02 36.97
CA ALA A 760 -39.59 15.91 35.84
C ALA A 760 -40.33 15.60 34.53
N LYS A 761 -41.31 14.68 34.56
CA LYS A 761 -42.18 14.39 33.40
C LYS A 761 -43.07 15.58 33.00
N ALA A 762 -43.57 16.35 33.97
CA ALA A 762 -44.37 17.55 33.70
C ALA A 762 -43.54 18.69 33.07
N LYS A 763 -42.26 18.82 33.43
CA LYS A 763 -41.34 19.77 32.79
C LYS A 763 -41.01 19.37 31.35
N CYS A 764 -40.79 18.08 31.06
CA CYS A 764 -40.52 17.61 29.69
C CYS A 764 -41.72 17.74 28.72
N ASN A 765 -42.95 17.66 29.23
CA ASN A 765 -44.16 17.83 28.39
C ASN A 765 -44.51 19.31 28.09
N ASN A 766 -44.02 20.26 28.88
CA ASN A 766 -44.29 21.69 28.65
C ASN A 766 -43.31 22.34 27.66
N THR A 767 -42.11 21.79 27.48
CA THR A 767 -41.16 22.27 26.45
C THR A 767 -41.56 21.87 25.03
N THR A 768 -42.28 20.76 24.87
CA THR A 768 -42.76 20.26 23.57
C THR A 768 -44.08 20.91 23.10
N ARG A 769 -44.82 21.63 23.96
CA ARG A 769 -46.05 22.35 23.57
C ARG A 769 -45.84 23.82 23.16
N SER A 770 -44.67 24.42 23.42
CA SER A 770 -44.43 25.84 23.14
C SER A 770 -43.85 26.14 21.75
N PHE A 771 -43.44 25.13 20.96
CA PHE A 771 -42.90 25.34 19.60
C PHE A 771 -43.84 24.95 18.45
N ALA A 772 -45.01 24.37 18.73
CA ALA A 772 -46.01 24.02 17.71
C ALA A 772 -47.07 25.12 17.45
N LYS A 773 -46.81 26.37 17.83
CA LYS A 773 -47.65 27.55 17.51
C LYS A 773 -46.78 28.78 17.20
N LYS A 774 -46.04 28.69 16.10
CA LYS A 774 -45.37 29.72 15.28
C LYS A 774 -44.35 28.93 14.44
N VAL A 775 -44.77 28.10 13.50
CA VAL A 775 -45.33 28.37 12.15
C VAL A 775 -46.16 27.16 11.74
#